data_AF-A0A165XXH9-F1
#
_entry.id   AF-A0A165XXH9-F1
#
_cell.length_a   1.000
_cell.length_b   1.000
_cell.length_c   1.000
_cell.angle_alpha   90.00
_cell.angle_beta   90.00
_cell.angle_gamma   90.00
#
_symmetry.space_group_name_H-M   'P 1'
#
loop_
_entity.id
_entity.type
_entity.pdbx_description
1 polymer ?
#
loop_
_entity_poly.entity_id
_entity_poly.type
_entity_poly.pdbx_seq_one_letter_code
_entity_poly.pdbx_strand_id
1 'polypeptide(L)'
;MLPSEPSGVDDGLVLCHCTKSCGGPGGSGKQVTVRTLQRHTLRDVALPSSAFSSFLVSAPGPSSRAAPGPSNQAAPSPPPAAPAKRPRNNSRIDVIEPPKRMRRDDSYDERGDGIDGGDAENNIPERANSQDPNPEPGDHPIPRDNQPDAGSLADQRSRRDNPEPFIPPPHPHHNNEPNTPPHDPPFVPVIEDIKISLKFIECVKNATLEDHLDETALNQIRNPPEEQLTLDNPDDRYSIDVFLSITTASEATYNAIRLATLRRYPDSEMLTYHKVKRLVADLSGVVPIRSDMCINSCVGYTGPFADLECCPMCGQERYDPLHAGKVARKQFHTIPVGPQLQALWRTPEGADRMGYRREYTEKIRAELRQNRGKRVSPYADYFDGSDYLEAVGAKKITPDDMVLMFSIDGAQLYRNKASDCCIYIWIIMDHAPNSRYKKRHVLIGGFIPGPGKPRNYDSFIFVGLAHLSAIQKEGLRIWNASRDEVVISRPFLGAVGADSIGLAPIAGTVGHHGKYACRVHCDFKGRHKIGGTHYYGARLKPAGFTVAGCAHDDVDLDTLLASHSTEASTARYNKDLDFVCQAQNKAQYEKRRLETGLCKPSIFSGLPAKHTLGVPALFVLDIMHLPALNIPDLIIPLWRGTFDCDKTDDRQLWSWAVLKDPVVWKAHGQSVADATPYIPGSFDRPPRNPAEKISSGYKAWEYLLYFFGLGPALLYGILPEPIWKSYCKCVRAFRILMQEEITPDELVEAHQRMTEFSNEFETLYVQRRADRIHFVRPCIHTASHFAPETIRMGPGLDVSQWTMERTVGNLGEEIKQHRDPYTNISERGVRRCQVNALLATIPDLEPLENPLPRGCEDLGGNFILLRAMDRTIRKVTHQHELRAIKNYLQMEGVIIQNDWVPFVCRWARVRLPNGQVARSAWKECEKPLEKLRMSRNLKITLKGESYLVEAHYYMKLKVGDNVKPVALVSFYGPPHEGLYTASSKCYWTVQHLRDPSMQVIDIKCIDSVVCLAPDQQYGKSIQDGTENDRWYMTEKPGLKLSQAVGLEEILTET
;
A
#
# COMPACT_ATOMS: atom_id res chain seq x y z
N MET A 1 -39.53 -12.25 26.26
CA MET A 1 -40.44 -11.97 25.13
C MET A 1 -40.44 -10.47 24.90
N LEU A 2 -40.26 -10.03 23.67
CA LEU A 2 -40.49 -8.65 23.21
C LEU A 2 -41.30 -8.74 21.91
N PRO A 3 -42.31 -7.89 21.69
CA PRO A 3 -43.13 -7.92 20.48
C PRO A 3 -42.43 -7.27 19.29
N SER A 4 -42.90 -7.60 18.09
CA SER A 4 -42.40 -7.13 16.78
C SER A 4 -42.75 -5.66 16.48
N GLU A 5 -41.86 -4.97 15.78
CA GLU A 5 -42.17 -3.70 15.11
C GLU A 5 -43.10 -3.93 13.90
N PRO A 6 -44.11 -3.07 13.67
CA PRO A 6 -44.90 -3.06 12.44
C PRO A 6 -44.26 -2.18 11.35
N SER A 7 -44.48 -2.56 10.10
CA SER A 7 -43.91 -1.90 8.91
C SER A 7 -44.71 -0.69 8.40
N GLY A 8 -43.99 0.36 7.99
CA GLY A 8 -44.45 1.32 6.97
C GLY A 8 -45.24 2.55 7.48
N VAL A 9 -44.79 3.74 7.07
CA VAL A 9 -45.53 5.01 7.17
C VAL A 9 -45.15 5.87 5.95
N ASP A 10 -46.15 6.50 5.31
CA ASP A 10 -45.95 7.45 4.21
C ASP A 10 -45.22 8.74 4.65
N ASP A 11 -44.36 9.29 3.79
CA ASP A 11 -43.60 10.52 4.04
C ASP A 11 -44.49 11.77 3.78
N GLY A 12 -45.52 11.94 4.61
CA GLY A 12 -46.50 13.02 4.51
C GLY A 12 -45.88 14.42 4.57
N LEU A 13 -46.36 15.31 3.68
CA LEU A 13 -45.94 16.72 3.64
C LEU A 13 -46.69 17.56 4.68
N VAL A 14 -45.94 18.37 5.42
CA VAL A 14 -46.42 19.28 6.49
C VAL A 14 -45.87 20.69 6.26
N LEU A 15 -46.63 21.74 6.61
CA LEU A 15 -46.13 23.11 6.47
C LEU A 15 -45.09 23.45 7.55
N CYS A 16 -44.00 24.08 7.12
CA CYS A 16 -42.96 24.64 7.96
C CYS A 16 -42.89 26.16 7.78
N HIS A 17 -42.74 26.89 8.89
CA HIS A 17 -42.64 28.35 8.96
C HIS A 17 -41.37 28.79 9.74
N CYS A 18 -40.29 28.00 9.69
CA CYS A 18 -39.01 28.36 10.32
C CYS A 18 -38.41 29.65 9.71
N THR A 19 -37.75 30.48 10.50
CA THR A 19 -37.28 31.79 10.03
C THR A 19 -36.09 31.66 9.09
N LYS A 20 -35.12 30.79 9.40
CA LYS A 20 -33.90 30.62 8.59
C LYS A 20 -34.11 29.93 7.23
N SER A 21 -35.22 29.23 7.00
CA SER A 21 -35.36 28.40 5.78
C SER A 21 -36.76 28.33 5.16
N CYS A 22 -37.80 28.85 5.83
CA CYS A 22 -39.18 28.84 5.31
C CYS A 22 -39.91 30.19 5.47
N GLY A 23 -39.17 31.28 5.72
CA GLY A 23 -39.71 32.66 5.70
C GLY A 23 -40.34 33.15 7.01
N GLY A 24 -40.32 32.34 8.07
CA GLY A 24 -40.85 32.73 9.38
C GLY A 24 -42.39 32.71 9.47
N PRO A 25 -42.94 33.03 10.67
CA PRO A 25 -44.38 32.96 10.93
C PRO A 25 -45.23 34.01 10.20
N GLY A 26 -44.62 34.97 9.50
CA GLY A 26 -45.32 35.94 8.65
C GLY A 26 -45.49 35.51 7.19
N GLY A 27 -44.84 34.41 6.77
CA GLY A 27 -44.95 33.86 5.42
C GLY A 27 -45.98 32.72 5.33
N SER A 28 -46.45 32.44 4.10
CA SER A 28 -47.40 31.36 3.78
C SER A 28 -46.90 29.93 4.10
N GLY A 29 -45.62 29.78 4.46
CA GLY A 29 -44.98 28.51 4.80
C GLY A 29 -44.61 27.68 3.58
N LYS A 30 -43.80 26.64 3.80
CA LYS A 30 -43.45 25.65 2.77
C LYS A 30 -43.84 24.26 3.22
N GLN A 31 -44.50 23.48 2.35
CA GLN A 31 -44.66 22.05 2.56
C GLN A 31 -43.31 21.34 2.49
N VAL A 32 -43.01 20.54 3.52
CA VAL A 32 -41.78 19.74 3.67
C VAL A 32 -42.13 18.40 4.30
N THR A 33 -41.31 17.36 4.12
CA THR A 33 -41.52 16.08 4.82
C THR A 33 -41.29 16.23 6.33
N VAL A 34 -41.89 15.36 7.15
CA VAL A 34 -41.74 15.38 8.62
C VAL A 34 -40.27 15.31 9.04
N ARG A 35 -39.46 14.49 8.37
CA ARG A 35 -37.98 14.41 8.54
C ARG A 35 -37.22 15.69 8.19
N THR A 36 -37.84 16.61 7.47
CA THR A 36 -37.28 17.91 7.10
C THR A 36 -37.71 18.99 8.10
N LEU A 37 -38.99 18.98 8.51
CA LEU A 37 -39.49 19.82 9.62
C LEU A 37 -38.66 19.59 10.90
N GLN A 38 -38.38 18.34 11.27
CA GLN A 38 -37.53 17.98 12.41
C GLN A 38 -36.10 18.53 12.31
N ARG A 39 -35.52 18.59 11.09
CA ARG A 39 -34.19 19.18 10.86
C ARG A 39 -34.20 20.71 10.84
N HIS A 40 -35.36 21.33 10.58
CA HIS A 40 -35.53 22.78 10.67
C HIS A 40 -35.67 23.21 12.15
N THR A 41 -36.49 22.53 12.95
CA THR A 41 -36.64 22.84 14.38
C THR A 41 -35.33 22.65 15.16
N LEU A 42 -34.52 21.64 14.82
CA LEU A 42 -33.18 21.45 15.38
C LEU A 42 -32.14 22.53 14.99
N ARG A 43 -32.47 23.49 14.10
CA ARG A 43 -31.54 24.54 13.61
C ARG A 43 -31.94 25.98 13.96
N ASP A 44 -33.17 26.20 14.41
CA ASP A 44 -33.63 27.51 14.90
C ASP A 44 -33.44 27.70 16.42
N VAL A 45 -33.11 26.65 17.17
CA VAL A 45 -32.81 26.75 18.62
C VAL A 45 -31.34 27.14 18.85
N ALA A 46 -31.09 28.44 19.01
CA ALA A 46 -29.81 28.98 19.50
C ALA A 46 -30.02 30.33 20.21
N LEU A 47 -30.16 30.31 21.54
CA LEU A 47 -30.18 31.50 22.42
C LEU A 47 -29.48 31.19 23.76
N PRO A 48 -28.95 32.21 24.47
CA PRO A 48 -27.85 32.03 25.42
C PRO A 48 -28.29 31.67 26.85
N SER A 49 -27.32 31.23 27.66
CA SER A 49 -27.54 30.77 29.04
C SER A 49 -27.53 31.90 30.08
N SER A 50 -28.62 32.04 30.84
CA SER A 50 -28.54 32.23 32.29
C SER A 50 -29.86 31.86 32.97
N ALA A 51 -29.77 31.41 34.22
CA ALA A 51 -30.87 31.08 35.14
C ALA A 51 -31.81 29.90 34.76
N PHE A 52 -32.49 29.39 35.79
CA PHE A 52 -33.29 28.16 35.78
C PHE A 52 -34.76 28.50 36.15
N SER A 53 -35.65 27.51 36.00
CA SER A 53 -36.98 27.39 36.65
C SER A 53 -38.07 28.45 36.41
N SER A 54 -39.19 27.98 35.81
CA SER A 54 -40.59 28.46 35.95
C SER A 54 -40.94 29.85 35.38
N PHE A 55 -42.12 30.08 34.78
CA PHE A 55 -43.44 29.53 35.09
C PHE A 55 -44.30 29.13 33.87
N LEU A 56 -45.35 28.33 34.14
CA LEU A 56 -46.50 28.09 33.27
C LEU A 56 -47.59 29.19 33.46
N VAL A 57 -48.64 29.12 32.61
CA VAL A 57 -49.95 29.82 32.63
C VAL A 57 -50.11 30.89 31.52
N SER A 58 -51.22 30.97 30.76
CA SER A 58 -52.11 29.99 30.06
C SER A 58 -53.36 30.72 29.52
N ALA A 59 -54.17 30.00 28.71
CA ALA A 59 -55.52 30.39 28.23
C ALA A 59 -55.54 31.44 27.09
N PRO A 60 -56.67 31.66 26.36
CA PRO A 60 -58.08 31.45 26.72
C PRO A 60 -58.60 29.99 26.71
N GLY A 61 -59.81 29.79 27.27
CA GLY A 61 -60.54 28.51 27.39
C GLY A 61 -61.45 28.18 26.20
N PRO A 62 -62.59 27.44 26.36
CA PRO A 62 -63.42 27.24 27.57
C PRO A 62 -63.16 25.88 28.30
N SER A 63 -63.82 25.45 29.40
CA SER A 63 -65.09 25.86 30.04
C SER A 63 -65.17 25.57 31.57
N SER A 64 -66.19 26.17 32.22
CA SER A 64 -66.86 25.81 33.50
C SER A 64 -66.19 25.89 34.92
N ARG A 65 -66.61 26.93 35.67
CA ARG A 65 -67.03 26.99 37.12
C ARG A 65 -66.06 26.75 38.32
N ALA A 66 -65.71 27.89 38.96
CA ALA A 66 -66.15 28.32 40.32
C ALA A 66 -65.33 28.09 41.64
N ALA A 67 -64.73 29.20 42.11
CA ALA A 67 -64.85 29.80 43.47
C ALA A 67 -63.95 29.29 44.67
N PRO A 68 -63.67 30.13 45.72
CA PRO A 68 -62.29 30.23 46.30
C PRO A 68 -62.12 30.31 47.85
N GLY A 69 -60.86 30.34 48.35
CA GLY A 69 -60.46 30.74 49.73
C GLY A 69 -58.93 30.67 50.04
N PRO A 70 -58.27 31.54 50.89
CA PRO A 70 -56.78 31.68 50.91
C PRO A 70 -56.02 31.77 52.29
N SER A 71 -54.66 31.84 52.22
CA SER A 71 -53.64 32.33 53.23
C SER A 71 -53.16 31.33 54.35
N ASN A 72 -52.00 31.45 55.06
CA ASN A 72 -50.85 32.40 55.06
C ASN A 72 -49.55 31.89 55.82
N GLN A 73 -48.36 32.47 55.51
CA GLN A 73 -47.12 32.76 56.35
C GLN A 73 -46.12 31.74 57.02
N ALA A 74 -44.83 32.18 57.09
CA ALA A 74 -43.76 32.03 58.13
C ALA A 74 -42.68 30.87 58.17
N ALA A 75 -41.57 31.10 58.91
CA ALA A 75 -40.30 30.31 59.12
C ALA A 75 -39.66 30.66 60.51
N PRO A 76 -38.36 30.44 60.93
CA PRO A 76 -37.17 29.65 60.47
C PRO A 76 -36.29 28.92 61.59
N SER A 77 -35.05 28.44 61.28
CA SER A 77 -33.82 28.31 62.17
C SER A 77 -33.48 26.94 62.93
N PRO A 78 -32.28 26.67 63.58
CA PRO A 78 -31.35 25.60 63.12
C PRO A 78 -30.72 24.54 64.15
N PRO A 79 -29.40 24.43 64.55
CA PRO A 79 -28.63 23.15 64.75
C PRO A 79 -28.00 22.97 66.20
N PRO A 80 -26.84 22.30 66.56
CA PRO A 80 -25.81 21.43 65.90
C PRO A 80 -25.20 20.23 66.77
N ALA A 81 -23.97 19.71 66.45
CA ALA A 81 -22.85 19.23 67.35
C ALA A 81 -22.36 17.74 67.37
N ALA A 82 -21.08 17.50 67.80
CA ALA A 82 -20.38 16.18 67.97
C ALA A 82 -18.97 16.23 68.66
N PRO A 83 -18.52 15.19 69.43
CA PRO A 83 -17.10 14.99 69.86
C PRO A 83 -16.54 13.52 69.80
N ALA A 84 -15.32 13.23 70.31
CA ALA A 84 -14.55 11.96 70.21
C ALA A 84 -13.53 11.69 71.38
N LYS A 85 -12.78 10.55 71.44
CA LYS A 85 -11.41 10.36 72.05
C LYS A 85 -10.74 8.93 71.90
N ARG A 86 -9.51 8.74 72.45
CA ARG A 86 -8.48 7.63 72.23
C ARG A 86 -8.10 6.86 73.56
N PRO A 87 -6.94 6.15 73.79
CA PRO A 87 -5.99 5.30 72.98
C PRO A 87 -5.42 3.97 73.65
N ARG A 88 -4.74 3.07 72.90
CA ARG A 88 -3.45 2.30 73.19
C ARG A 88 -3.34 0.83 72.65
N ASN A 89 -2.08 0.37 72.57
CA ASN A 89 -1.45 -0.91 72.10
C ASN A 89 -2.20 -2.25 72.41
N ASN A 90 -1.93 -3.42 71.79
CA ASN A 90 -0.61 -3.93 71.32
C ASN A 90 -0.66 -5.11 70.29
N SER A 91 0.50 -5.36 69.66
CA SER A 91 1.01 -6.65 69.09
C SER A 91 0.39 -7.34 67.84
N ARG A 92 1.34 -7.79 66.99
CA ARG A 92 1.29 -8.81 65.90
C ARG A 92 0.52 -8.50 64.61
N ILE A 93 0.97 -9.20 63.56
CA ILE A 93 0.66 -8.99 62.14
C ILE A 93 -0.01 -10.26 61.62
N ASP A 94 -1.18 -10.12 61.02
CA ASP A 94 -1.80 -11.14 60.17
C ASP A 94 -2.39 -10.47 58.91
N VAL A 95 -2.44 -11.22 57.81
CA VAL A 95 -2.79 -10.71 56.48
C VAL A 95 -4.31 -10.76 56.27
N ILE A 96 -4.92 -9.65 55.84
CA ILE A 96 -6.36 -9.54 55.56
C ILE A 96 -6.60 -9.10 54.11
N GLU A 97 -7.63 -9.66 53.50
CA GLU A 97 -8.01 -9.47 52.09
C GLU A 97 -8.45 -8.03 51.75
N PRO A 98 -8.16 -7.52 50.54
CA PRO A 98 -8.77 -6.29 50.03
C PRO A 98 -10.23 -6.53 49.57
N PRO A 99 -11.15 -5.57 49.77
CA PRO A 99 -12.59 -5.80 49.61
C PRO A 99 -13.08 -5.80 48.15
N LYS A 100 -14.22 -6.47 47.94
CA LYS A 100 -14.95 -6.56 46.66
C LYS A 100 -15.29 -5.17 46.11
N ARG A 101 -14.75 -4.81 44.94
CA ARG A 101 -15.26 -3.68 44.14
C ARG A 101 -16.46 -4.12 43.29
N MET A 102 -17.50 -3.29 43.26
CA MET A 102 -18.60 -3.43 42.29
C MET A 102 -18.07 -3.25 40.86
N ARG A 103 -18.68 -3.94 39.90
CA ARG A 103 -18.52 -3.60 38.49
C ARG A 103 -19.15 -2.22 38.24
N ARG A 104 -18.51 -1.42 37.38
CA ARG A 104 -19.17 -0.45 36.52
C ARG A 104 -19.02 -0.95 35.09
N ASP A 105 -20.02 -0.68 34.27
CA ASP A 105 -19.98 -0.94 32.84
C ASP A 105 -19.46 0.33 32.15
N ASP A 106 -18.19 0.32 31.75
CA ASP A 106 -17.56 1.45 31.06
C ASP A 106 -17.69 1.29 29.54
N SER A 107 -18.87 1.64 29.01
CA SER A 107 -19.12 1.74 27.57
C SER A 107 -18.56 3.05 27.01
N TYR A 108 -17.36 3.01 26.42
CA TYR A 108 -16.78 4.17 25.75
C TYR A 108 -17.43 4.41 24.38
N ASP A 109 -18.02 5.60 24.20
CA ASP A 109 -18.61 6.11 22.96
C ASP A 109 -17.86 7.39 22.57
N GLU A 110 -16.92 7.30 21.62
CA GLU A 110 -16.00 8.40 21.30
C GLU A 110 -16.64 9.43 20.35
N ARG A 111 -17.29 10.45 20.92
CA ARG A 111 -17.52 11.75 20.28
C ARG A 111 -17.33 12.88 21.29
N GLY A 112 -16.30 13.70 21.08
CA GLY A 112 -16.01 14.89 21.85
C GLY A 112 -15.46 15.98 20.95
N ASP A 113 -16.32 16.92 20.55
CA ASP A 113 -15.92 18.10 19.78
C ASP A 113 -15.10 19.07 20.65
N GLY A 114 -13.98 19.56 20.12
CA GLY A 114 -13.15 20.54 20.80
C GLY A 114 -13.77 21.94 20.73
N ILE A 115 -14.02 22.56 21.88
CA ILE A 115 -14.45 23.96 21.98
C ILE A 115 -13.24 24.87 21.80
N ASP A 116 -13.38 25.88 20.93
CA ASP A 116 -12.38 26.91 20.65
C ASP A 116 -12.75 28.24 21.32
N GLY A 117 -11.77 29.12 21.55
CA GLY A 117 -11.94 30.43 22.16
C GLY A 117 -10.64 30.99 22.78
N GLY A 118 -10.22 32.23 22.47
CA GLY A 118 -10.83 33.15 21.52
C GLY A 118 -10.07 34.47 21.35
N ASP A 119 -10.47 35.19 20.29
CA ASP A 119 -10.42 36.64 20.07
C ASP A 119 -9.11 37.44 20.23
N ALA A 120 -8.64 37.95 19.10
CA ALA A 120 -7.95 39.23 18.97
C ALA A 120 -8.39 39.92 17.66
N GLU A 121 -8.84 41.17 17.73
CA GLU A 121 -9.53 41.87 16.63
C GLU A 121 -8.55 42.55 15.65
N ASN A 122 -8.90 42.64 14.35
CA ASN A 122 -9.26 43.91 13.68
C ASN A 122 -9.45 43.81 12.14
N ASN A 123 -10.63 44.28 11.69
CA ASN A 123 -10.94 45.06 10.46
C ASN A 123 -10.26 44.78 9.09
N ILE A 124 -11.10 44.45 8.09
CA ILE A 124 -10.89 44.70 6.64
C ILE A 124 -12.22 45.25 6.06
N PRO A 125 -12.23 46.31 5.21
CA PRO A 125 -13.45 46.87 4.62
C PRO A 125 -13.93 46.18 3.32
N GLU A 126 -15.19 46.44 2.93
CA GLU A 126 -15.98 45.72 1.91
C GLU A 126 -15.76 46.15 0.45
N ARG A 127 -16.15 45.26 -0.51
CA ARG A 127 -16.88 45.49 -1.81
C ARG A 127 -16.72 44.26 -2.74
N ALA A 128 -17.62 43.90 -3.68
CA ALA A 128 -19.01 44.28 -3.97
C ALA A 128 -19.70 43.18 -4.85
N ASN A 129 -21.00 43.33 -5.14
CA ASN A 129 -21.84 42.37 -5.92
C ASN A 129 -21.78 42.50 -7.46
N SER A 130 -21.93 41.36 -8.15
CA SER A 130 -22.70 41.19 -9.41
C SER A 130 -22.89 39.67 -9.67
N GLN A 131 -24.08 39.08 -9.48
CA GLN A 131 -25.24 39.04 -10.40
C GLN A 131 -24.96 38.35 -11.75
N ASP A 132 -25.56 37.16 -11.94
CA ASP A 132 -26.38 36.79 -13.11
C ASP A 132 -27.22 35.52 -12.79
N PRO A 133 -28.20 35.06 -13.62
CA PRO A 133 -29.43 34.46 -13.09
C PRO A 133 -29.66 32.97 -13.42
N ASN A 134 -30.63 32.39 -12.71
CA ASN A 134 -31.15 31.03 -12.91
C ASN A 134 -32.16 30.98 -14.08
N PRO A 135 -32.29 29.83 -14.76
CA PRO A 135 -33.62 29.18 -14.75
C PRO A 135 -33.58 27.70 -14.34
N GLU A 136 -34.76 27.15 -14.08
CA GLU A 136 -34.98 25.86 -13.40
C GLU A 136 -35.17 24.66 -14.38
N PRO A 137 -35.72 23.49 -13.98
CA PRO A 137 -34.91 22.41 -13.41
C PRO A 137 -35.10 21.06 -14.11
N GLY A 138 -34.07 20.19 -14.10
CA GLY A 138 -34.25 18.87 -14.70
C GLY A 138 -33.06 17.92 -14.60
N ASP A 139 -32.67 17.51 -13.38
CA ASP A 139 -32.07 16.18 -13.21
C ASP A 139 -32.10 15.70 -11.75
N HIS A 140 -32.07 14.37 -11.54
CA HIS A 140 -31.98 13.77 -10.20
C HIS A 140 -30.51 13.76 -9.71
N PRO A 141 -30.22 14.07 -8.43
CA PRO A 141 -28.85 14.16 -7.94
C PRO A 141 -28.16 12.79 -7.87
N ILE A 142 -27.21 12.56 -8.78
CA ILE A 142 -26.33 11.38 -8.81
C ILE A 142 -25.51 11.31 -7.50
N PRO A 143 -25.42 10.14 -6.82
CA PRO A 143 -24.65 9.99 -5.59
C PRO A 143 -23.15 10.32 -5.73
N ARG A 144 -22.61 11.01 -4.71
CA ARG A 144 -21.27 11.62 -4.69
C ARG A 144 -20.14 10.65 -4.30
N ASP A 145 -19.90 9.59 -5.08
CA ASP A 145 -18.86 8.58 -4.75
C ASP A 145 -17.98 8.12 -5.95
N ASN A 146 -18.13 8.77 -7.11
CA ASN A 146 -17.56 8.33 -8.40
C ASN A 146 -16.10 8.79 -8.65
N GLN A 147 -15.13 8.29 -7.88
CA GLN A 147 -13.72 8.22 -8.34
C GLN A 147 -13.09 6.87 -7.99
N PRO A 148 -12.41 6.20 -8.97
CA PRO A 148 -11.56 5.04 -8.72
C PRO A 148 -10.34 5.38 -7.85
N ASP A 149 -9.59 4.34 -7.47
CA ASP A 149 -8.34 4.53 -6.73
C ASP A 149 -7.24 5.13 -7.63
N ALA A 150 -6.31 5.88 -7.02
CA ALA A 150 -5.17 6.44 -7.74
C ALA A 150 -4.35 5.33 -8.43
N GLY A 151 -3.72 5.66 -9.56
CA GLY A 151 -2.98 4.69 -10.39
C GLY A 151 -3.85 3.78 -11.27
N SER A 152 -5.17 3.70 -11.05
CA SER A 152 -6.06 2.94 -11.93
C SER A 152 -6.24 3.60 -13.31
N LEU A 153 -6.23 2.78 -14.37
CA LEU A 153 -6.58 3.21 -15.73
C LEU A 153 -8.01 3.79 -15.84
N ALA A 154 -8.91 3.46 -14.90
CA ALA A 154 -10.24 4.04 -14.85
C ALA A 154 -10.29 5.44 -14.20
N ASP A 155 -9.39 5.79 -13.26
CA ASP A 155 -9.32 7.15 -12.71
C ASP A 155 -9.09 8.17 -13.84
N GLN A 156 -8.15 7.83 -14.75
CA GLN A 156 -7.83 8.64 -15.92
C GLN A 156 -8.98 8.79 -16.93
N ARG A 157 -10.00 7.91 -16.90
CA ARG A 157 -11.23 8.10 -17.70
C ARG A 157 -12.14 9.19 -17.12
N SER A 158 -12.10 9.41 -15.81
CA SER A 158 -12.87 10.46 -15.13
C SER A 158 -12.25 11.85 -15.29
N ARG A 159 -10.91 11.93 -15.37
CA ARG A 159 -10.14 13.17 -15.49
C ARG A 159 -10.02 13.67 -16.94
N ARG A 160 -11.12 13.66 -17.71
CA ARG A 160 -11.16 14.33 -19.02
C ARG A 160 -11.45 15.82 -18.84
N ASP A 161 -10.39 16.63 -18.82
CA ASP A 161 -10.53 17.98 -19.37
C ASP A 161 -10.95 17.85 -20.85
N ASN A 162 -11.95 18.61 -21.28
CA ASN A 162 -12.34 18.63 -22.69
C ASN A 162 -11.22 19.30 -23.50
N PRO A 163 -10.57 18.62 -24.46
CA PRO A 163 -9.73 19.32 -25.43
C PRO A 163 -10.64 20.18 -26.32
N GLU A 164 -10.34 21.47 -26.44
CA GLU A 164 -11.05 22.32 -27.40
C GLU A 164 -10.87 21.78 -28.84
N PRO A 165 -11.91 21.92 -29.70
CA PRO A 165 -11.85 21.42 -31.07
C PRO A 165 -10.76 22.14 -31.86
N PHE A 166 -9.76 21.39 -32.33
CA PHE A 166 -8.67 21.91 -33.16
C PHE A 166 -9.22 22.45 -34.49
N ILE A 167 -9.23 23.78 -34.64
CA ILE A 167 -9.50 24.46 -35.91
C ILE A 167 -8.17 24.59 -36.67
N PRO A 168 -7.98 23.93 -37.83
CA PRO A 168 -6.78 24.09 -38.63
C PRO A 168 -6.71 25.51 -39.24
N PRO A 169 -5.53 26.14 -39.31
CA PRO A 169 -5.38 27.47 -39.92
C PRO A 169 -5.59 27.41 -41.45
N PRO A 170 -6.00 28.53 -42.10
CA PRO A 170 -6.17 28.57 -43.55
C PRO A 170 -4.86 28.32 -44.33
N HIS A 171 -4.97 27.72 -45.51
CA HIS A 171 -3.84 27.53 -46.42
C HIS A 171 -3.29 28.89 -46.92
N PRO A 172 -1.97 29.15 -46.81
CA PRO A 172 -1.35 30.30 -47.47
C PRO A 172 -1.39 30.16 -49.00
N HIS A 173 -1.62 31.28 -49.70
CA HIS A 173 -1.58 31.31 -51.16
C HIS A 173 -0.14 31.20 -51.69
N HIS A 174 0.05 30.46 -52.80
CA HIS A 174 1.31 30.44 -53.53
C HIS A 174 1.57 31.78 -54.24
N ASN A 175 2.76 32.34 -54.04
CA ASN A 175 3.40 33.31 -54.93
C ASN A 175 4.83 32.80 -55.23
N ASN A 176 5.31 33.02 -56.46
CA ASN A 176 6.59 32.50 -56.94
C ASN A 176 7.56 33.66 -57.25
N GLU A 177 8.72 33.71 -56.56
CA GLU A 177 9.92 34.44 -57.03
C GLU A 177 11.20 33.66 -56.64
N PRO A 178 12.30 33.70 -57.42
CA PRO A 178 13.49 32.87 -57.20
C PRO A 178 14.77 33.63 -56.78
N ASN A 179 15.66 32.92 -56.05
CA ASN A 179 17.06 33.27 -55.68
C ASN A 179 17.22 34.45 -54.68
N THR A 180 18.26 34.53 -53.84
CA THR A 180 19.52 33.75 -53.66
C THR A 180 19.77 33.55 -52.13
N PRO A 181 20.69 32.66 -51.68
CA PRO A 181 20.74 32.25 -50.27
C PRO A 181 21.54 33.21 -49.35
N PRO A 182 21.02 33.54 -48.15
CA PRO A 182 21.85 33.97 -47.02
C PRO A 182 22.50 32.75 -46.34
N HIS A 183 23.62 32.95 -45.63
CA HIS A 183 24.23 31.91 -44.82
C HIS A 183 23.34 31.54 -43.62
N ASP A 184 22.94 30.28 -43.52
CA ASP A 184 22.37 29.73 -42.27
C ASP A 184 23.44 29.74 -41.16
N PRO A 185 23.12 30.21 -39.94
CA PRO A 185 23.97 30.02 -38.77
C PRO A 185 24.00 28.53 -38.37
N PRO A 186 25.04 28.08 -37.62
CA PRO A 186 25.17 26.68 -37.24
C PRO A 186 23.94 26.15 -36.49
N PHE A 187 23.42 25.01 -36.97
CA PHE A 187 22.19 24.37 -36.49
C PHE A 187 22.21 24.13 -34.97
N VAL A 188 21.30 24.83 -34.27
CA VAL A 188 20.95 24.57 -32.87
C VAL A 188 19.74 23.63 -32.86
N PRO A 189 19.72 22.54 -32.06
CA PRO A 189 18.65 21.54 -32.12
C PRO A 189 17.24 22.10 -31.86
N VAL A 190 16.21 21.39 -32.32
CA VAL A 190 14.86 21.98 -32.50
C VAL A 190 13.78 21.38 -31.58
N ILE A 191 14.12 20.36 -30.77
CA ILE A 191 13.21 19.79 -29.76
C ILE A 191 13.72 20.11 -28.35
N GLU A 192 13.03 21.00 -27.64
CA GLU A 192 13.52 21.54 -26.35
C GLU A 192 13.54 20.50 -25.22
N ASP A 193 12.54 19.60 -25.13
CA ASP A 193 12.51 18.53 -24.12
C ASP A 193 13.73 17.60 -24.20
N ILE A 194 14.25 17.35 -25.40
CA ILE A 194 15.46 16.55 -25.63
C ILE A 194 16.69 17.34 -25.16
N LYS A 195 16.80 18.64 -25.47
CA LYS A 195 17.89 19.49 -24.94
C LYS A 195 17.88 19.55 -23.42
N ILE A 196 16.72 19.76 -22.81
CA ILE A 196 16.54 19.84 -21.36
C ILE A 196 17.00 18.53 -20.72
N SER A 197 16.56 17.39 -21.25
CA SER A 197 16.97 16.07 -20.76
C SER A 197 18.47 15.85 -20.91
N LEU A 198 19.07 16.21 -22.05
CA LEU A 198 20.52 16.11 -22.28
C LEU A 198 21.32 17.03 -21.35
N LYS A 199 20.84 18.24 -21.06
CA LYS A 199 21.44 19.15 -20.07
C LYS A 199 21.39 18.55 -18.66
N PHE A 200 20.23 18.02 -18.24
CA PHE A 200 20.13 17.34 -16.93
C PHE A 200 21.04 16.12 -16.83
N ILE A 201 21.12 15.29 -17.89
CA ILE A 201 22.06 14.17 -17.98
C ILE A 201 23.51 14.64 -17.82
N GLU A 202 23.89 15.73 -18.47
CA GLU A 202 25.24 16.29 -18.38
C GLU A 202 25.53 16.90 -17.00
N CYS A 203 24.54 17.53 -16.35
CA CYS A 203 24.65 17.94 -14.96
C CYS A 203 24.87 16.74 -14.03
N VAL A 204 24.11 15.63 -14.18
CA VAL A 204 24.29 14.42 -13.37
C VAL A 204 25.66 13.77 -13.61
N LYS A 205 26.16 13.70 -14.84
CA LYS A 205 27.53 13.19 -15.12
C LYS A 205 28.60 13.99 -14.41
N ASN A 206 28.48 15.31 -14.41
CA ASN A 206 29.52 16.20 -13.88
C ASN A 206 29.39 16.47 -12.37
N ALA A 207 28.21 16.24 -11.79
CA ALA A 207 27.87 16.53 -10.39
C ALA A 207 28.94 16.18 -9.33
N THR A 208 29.22 17.13 -8.44
CA THR A 208 30.16 16.98 -7.30
C THR A 208 29.41 16.98 -5.96
N LEU A 209 30.11 16.76 -4.84
CA LEU A 209 29.49 16.90 -3.51
C LEU A 209 29.33 18.38 -3.13
N GLU A 210 30.26 19.21 -3.59
CA GLU A 210 30.30 20.66 -3.44
C GLU A 210 29.10 21.38 -4.08
N ASP A 211 28.47 20.79 -5.10
CA ASP A 211 27.35 21.43 -5.82
C ASP A 211 26.12 21.69 -4.92
N HIS A 212 25.92 20.85 -3.89
CA HIS A 212 24.65 20.75 -3.15
C HIS A 212 24.78 20.61 -1.61
N LEU A 213 25.99 20.44 -1.07
CA LEU A 213 26.23 20.31 0.38
C LEU A 213 26.95 21.55 0.94
N ASP A 214 26.64 21.94 2.16
CA ASP A 214 27.45 22.93 2.90
C ASP A 214 28.77 22.31 3.41
N GLU A 215 29.71 23.16 3.85
CA GLU A 215 31.04 22.76 4.33
C GLU A 215 30.99 21.74 5.49
N THR A 216 29.96 21.78 6.34
CA THR A 216 29.81 20.85 7.47
C THR A 216 29.36 19.49 6.98
N ALA A 217 28.31 19.43 6.15
CA ALA A 217 27.84 18.20 5.53
C ALA A 217 28.90 17.57 4.60
N LEU A 218 29.65 18.40 3.86
CA LEU A 218 30.75 17.98 3.00
C LEU A 218 31.93 17.38 3.81
N ASN A 219 32.24 17.96 4.97
CA ASN A 219 33.24 17.38 5.88
C ASN A 219 32.73 16.06 6.49
N GLN A 220 31.48 16.00 6.96
CA GLN A 220 30.89 14.80 7.57
C GLN A 220 30.85 13.60 6.59
N ILE A 221 30.44 13.82 5.33
CA ILE A 221 30.34 12.74 4.35
C ILE A 221 31.73 12.22 3.91
N ARG A 222 32.76 13.07 3.90
CA ARG A 222 34.14 12.69 3.55
C ARG A 222 34.92 12.10 4.72
N ASN A 223 34.64 12.54 5.94
CA ASN A 223 35.29 12.13 7.17
C ASN A 223 34.24 11.60 8.16
N PRO A 224 33.65 10.40 7.90
CA PRO A 224 32.72 9.78 8.83
C PRO A 224 33.45 9.48 10.17
N PRO A 225 32.78 9.60 11.34
CA PRO A 225 33.41 9.27 12.60
C PRO A 225 33.80 7.78 12.66
N GLU A 226 35.05 7.53 13.03
CA GLU A 226 35.66 6.20 13.13
C GLU A 226 35.48 5.60 14.55
N GLU A 227 34.35 5.93 15.19
CA GLU A 227 33.96 5.46 16.52
C GLU A 227 32.43 5.30 16.66
N GLN A 228 31.99 4.43 17.58
CA GLN A 228 30.57 4.26 17.91
C GLN A 228 30.06 5.50 18.66
N LEU A 229 28.82 5.93 18.36
CA LEU A 229 28.27 7.15 18.95
C LEU A 229 27.59 6.86 20.30
N THR A 230 28.16 7.39 21.37
CA THR A 230 27.56 7.35 22.71
C THR A 230 26.69 8.58 22.99
N LEU A 231 25.85 8.50 24.02
CA LEU A 231 25.08 9.61 24.60
C LEU A 231 25.40 9.74 26.09
N ASP A 232 26.66 10.02 26.39
CA ASP A 232 27.19 10.01 27.77
C ASP A 232 26.65 11.15 28.65
N ASN A 233 26.09 12.22 28.04
CA ASN A 233 25.35 13.24 28.78
C ASN A 233 23.91 12.74 29.07
N PRO A 234 23.54 12.50 30.35
CA PRO A 234 22.24 11.96 30.70
C PRO A 234 21.07 12.92 30.37
N ASP A 235 21.29 14.24 30.36
CA ASP A 235 20.24 15.21 30.00
C ASP A 235 20.02 15.29 28.48
N ASP A 236 21.06 15.13 27.66
CA ASP A 236 20.92 15.00 26.20
C ASP A 236 20.21 13.69 25.85
N ARG A 237 20.62 12.58 26.48
CA ARG A 237 19.96 11.27 26.34
C ARG A 237 18.49 11.35 26.69
N TYR A 238 18.15 11.87 27.88
CA TYR A 238 16.77 12.04 28.33
C TYR A 238 15.96 12.99 27.41
N SER A 239 16.59 14.04 26.89
CA SER A 239 15.96 14.95 25.91
C SER A 239 15.59 14.22 24.61
N ILE A 240 16.48 13.35 24.11
CA ILE A 240 16.25 12.53 22.93
C ILE A 240 15.16 11.48 23.22
N ASP A 241 15.24 10.74 24.33
CA ASP A 241 14.23 9.72 24.70
C ASP A 241 12.82 10.32 24.77
N VAL A 242 12.66 11.52 25.37
CA VAL A 242 11.38 12.25 25.37
C VAL A 242 10.99 12.69 23.95
N PHE A 243 11.92 13.26 23.18
CA PHE A 243 11.66 13.72 21.81
C PHE A 243 11.19 12.58 20.89
N LEU A 244 11.79 11.39 21.00
CA LEU A 244 11.39 10.19 20.28
C LEU A 244 10.03 9.69 20.78
N SER A 245 9.82 9.59 22.10
CA SER A 245 8.59 9.10 22.73
C SER A 245 7.35 9.89 22.30
N ILE A 246 7.44 11.22 22.19
CA ILE A 246 6.31 12.08 21.75
C ILE A 246 6.40 12.51 20.28
N THR A 247 6.88 11.61 19.40
CA THR A 247 7.08 11.86 17.96
C THR A 247 5.86 12.39 17.19
N THR A 248 4.63 12.14 17.65
CA THR A 248 3.37 12.64 17.03
C THR A 248 2.75 13.85 17.74
N ALA A 249 3.32 14.31 18.86
CA ALA A 249 2.78 15.41 19.64
C ALA A 249 3.27 16.79 19.17
N SER A 250 2.76 17.85 19.81
CA SER A 250 3.15 19.23 19.51
C SER A 250 4.45 19.64 20.20
N GLU A 251 5.12 20.69 19.69
CA GLU A 251 6.22 21.34 20.39
C GLU A 251 5.81 21.86 21.79
N ALA A 252 4.58 22.37 21.93
CA ALA A 252 4.04 22.77 23.22
C ALA A 252 3.96 21.58 24.21
N THR A 253 3.72 20.36 23.73
CA THR A 253 3.75 19.14 24.54
C THR A 253 5.17 18.85 25.04
N TYR A 254 6.19 18.96 24.17
CA TYR A 254 7.59 18.80 24.57
C TYR A 254 8.00 19.85 25.61
N ASN A 255 7.69 21.11 25.35
CA ASN A 255 8.01 22.21 26.25
C ASN A 255 7.23 22.12 27.58
N ALA A 256 6.01 21.58 27.60
CA ALA A 256 5.26 21.29 28.81
C ALA A 256 5.87 20.15 29.65
N ILE A 257 6.36 19.08 29.01
CA ILE A 257 7.11 18.01 29.69
C ILE A 257 8.39 18.59 30.29
N ARG A 258 9.18 19.36 29.52
CA ARG A 258 10.38 20.04 29.99
C ARG A 258 10.12 20.91 31.22
N LEU A 259 9.06 21.72 31.20
CA LEU A 259 8.65 22.54 32.35
C LEU A 259 8.17 21.70 33.55
N ALA A 260 7.65 20.49 33.34
CA ALA A 260 7.33 19.57 34.42
C ALA A 260 8.57 18.91 35.02
N THR A 261 9.53 18.48 34.19
CA THR A 261 10.83 17.95 34.60
C THR A 261 11.60 18.98 35.44
N LEU A 262 11.76 20.22 34.95
CA LEU A 262 12.47 21.28 35.68
C LEU A 262 11.82 21.67 37.01
N ARG A 263 10.49 21.53 37.15
CA ARG A 263 9.81 21.71 38.45
C ARG A 263 10.07 20.57 39.44
N ARG A 264 10.44 19.38 38.95
CA ARG A 264 10.72 18.18 39.77
C ARG A 264 12.21 17.97 40.04
N TYR A 265 13.05 18.36 39.08
CA TYR A 265 14.50 18.22 39.05
C TYR A 265 15.09 19.55 38.52
N PRO A 266 15.30 20.56 39.39
CA PRO A 266 15.73 21.90 38.95
C PRO A 266 17.10 21.93 38.27
N ASP A 267 17.96 20.98 38.61
CA ASP A 267 19.35 20.88 38.14
C ASP A 267 19.50 20.14 36.78
N SER A 268 18.39 19.71 36.17
CA SER A 268 18.37 19.03 34.86
C SER A 268 18.59 20.04 33.72
N GLU A 269 19.57 19.79 32.87
CA GLU A 269 19.88 20.64 31.70
C GLU A 269 19.01 20.35 30.46
N MET A 270 18.01 19.46 30.57
CA MET A 270 17.12 18.98 29.51
C MET A 270 16.88 20.03 28.41
N LEU A 271 17.19 19.68 27.17
CA LEU A 271 17.19 20.58 26.02
C LEU A 271 15.80 21.18 25.72
N THR A 272 15.78 22.33 25.04
CA THR A 272 14.56 22.87 24.42
C THR A 272 14.25 22.11 23.12
N TYR A 273 13.00 22.16 22.64
CA TYR A 273 12.59 21.47 21.41
C TYR A 273 13.50 21.82 20.20
N HIS A 274 13.87 23.10 20.06
CA HIS A 274 14.83 23.54 19.04
C HIS A 274 16.23 22.94 19.25
N LYS A 275 16.76 22.92 20.49
CA LYS A 275 18.09 22.34 20.79
C LYS A 275 18.11 20.84 20.49
N VAL A 276 17.10 20.06 20.91
CA VAL A 276 17.07 18.61 20.64
C VAL A 276 16.83 18.30 19.16
N LYS A 277 16.00 19.08 18.44
CA LYS A 277 15.86 18.91 16.98
C LYS A 277 17.19 19.16 16.27
N ARG A 278 17.96 20.17 16.70
CA ARG A 278 19.31 20.40 16.18
C ARG A 278 20.25 19.25 16.53
N LEU A 279 20.32 18.82 17.80
CA LEU A 279 21.17 17.70 18.21
C LEU A 279 20.86 16.42 17.39
N VAL A 280 19.59 16.10 17.16
CA VAL A 280 19.19 14.95 16.32
C VAL A 280 19.63 15.11 14.86
N ALA A 281 19.67 16.32 14.31
CA ALA A 281 20.23 16.57 12.98
C ALA A 281 21.76 16.44 12.98
N ASP A 282 22.45 17.09 13.93
CA ASP A 282 23.90 17.14 14.06
C ASP A 282 24.49 15.73 14.31
N LEU A 283 23.83 14.88 15.13
CA LEU A 283 24.23 13.49 15.42
C LEU A 283 23.95 12.50 14.28
N SER A 284 22.92 12.74 13.47
CA SER A 284 22.56 11.85 12.35
C SER A 284 23.26 12.20 11.03
N GLY A 285 23.78 13.43 10.89
CA GLY A 285 24.34 13.94 9.63
C GLY A 285 23.30 14.13 8.51
N VAL A 286 22.00 13.95 8.80
CA VAL A 286 20.94 14.01 7.79
C VAL A 286 20.33 15.41 7.75
N VAL A 287 20.84 16.23 6.83
CA VAL A 287 20.35 17.59 6.53
C VAL A 287 19.66 17.60 5.15
N PRO A 288 18.44 18.15 5.01
CA PRO A 288 17.74 18.19 3.73
C PRO A 288 18.22 19.35 2.84
N ILE A 289 18.44 19.07 1.57
CA ILE A 289 18.61 20.08 0.52
C ILE A 289 17.23 20.65 0.19
N ARG A 290 17.04 21.95 0.38
CA ARG A 290 15.84 22.69 -0.06
C ARG A 290 16.11 23.35 -1.40
N SER A 291 15.20 23.17 -2.36
CA SER A 291 15.33 23.74 -3.70
C SER A 291 14.04 24.42 -4.11
N ASP A 292 14.15 25.56 -4.79
CA ASP A 292 12.98 26.32 -5.24
C ASP A 292 12.21 25.56 -6.33
N MET A 293 10.89 25.80 -6.42
CA MET A 293 10.06 25.24 -7.49
C MET A 293 9.00 26.23 -7.97
N CYS A 294 8.50 25.98 -9.17
CA CYS A 294 7.31 26.68 -9.67
C CYS A 294 6.09 26.41 -8.75
N ILE A 295 5.30 27.45 -8.48
CA ILE A 295 4.06 27.38 -7.68
C ILE A 295 3.06 26.32 -8.20
N ASN A 296 3.08 26.06 -9.51
CA ASN A 296 2.25 25.09 -10.23
C ASN A 296 2.95 23.73 -10.48
N SER A 297 4.00 23.40 -9.70
CA SER A 297 4.76 22.13 -9.78
C SER A 297 5.31 21.76 -11.16
N CYS A 298 5.53 22.75 -12.03
CA CYS A 298 5.95 22.51 -13.40
C CYS A 298 7.43 22.09 -13.50
N VAL A 299 8.30 22.81 -12.80
CA VAL A 299 9.76 22.55 -12.71
C VAL A 299 10.24 22.83 -11.29
N GLY A 300 11.29 22.12 -10.87
CA GLY A 300 12.25 22.61 -9.87
C GLY A 300 13.23 23.57 -10.53
N TYR A 301 13.66 24.62 -9.82
CA TYR A 301 14.70 25.53 -10.30
C TYR A 301 16.07 24.96 -9.96
N THR A 302 16.46 23.92 -10.71
CA THR A 302 17.68 23.11 -10.48
C THR A 302 18.38 22.81 -11.81
N GLY A 303 19.69 22.48 -11.76
CA GLY A 303 20.49 22.18 -12.95
C GLY A 303 20.35 23.29 -14.01
N PRO A 304 19.96 22.97 -15.28
CA PRO A 304 19.75 23.98 -16.33
C PRO A 304 18.59 24.97 -16.09
N PHE A 305 17.85 24.86 -14.97
CA PHE A 305 16.83 25.82 -14.53
C PHE A 305 17.23 26.60 -13.27
N ALA A 306 18.44 26.41 -12.72
CA ALA A 306 18.87 27.00 -11.45
C ALA A 306 18.83 28.54 -11.43
N ASP A 307 19.17 29.19 -12.55
CA ASP A 307 19.23 30.66 -12.65
C ASP A 307 17.92 31.31 -13.13
N LEU A 308 16.87 30.53 -13.40
CA LEU A 308 15.60 31.08 -13.90
C LEU A 308 14.80 31.75 -12.77
N GLU A 309 14.29 32.94 -13.05
CA GLU A 309 13.41 33.70 -12.15
C GLU A 309 11.92 33.48 -12.44
N CYS A 310 11.58 33.06 -13.66
CA CYS A 310 10.22 32.78 -14.11
C CYS A 310 10.12 31.34 -14.64
N CYS A 311 8.97 30.69 -14.49
CA CYS A 311 8.80 29.29 -14.90
C CYS A 311 8.69 29.14 -16.44
N PRO A 312 9.59 28.39 -17.11
CA PRO A 312 9.61 28.28 -18.58
C PRO A 312 8.40 27.52 -19.17
N MET A 313 7.56 26.91 -18.33
CA MET A 313 6.37 26.14 -18.74
C MET A 313 5.02 26.82 -18.46
N CYS A 314 5.00 27.92 -17.69
CA CYS A 314 3.74 28.61 -17.34
C CYS A 314 3.87 30.09 -16.97
N GLY A 315 5.06 30.70 -17.14
CA GLY A 315 5.29 32.14 -16.90
C GLY A 315 5.23 32.60 -15.45
N GLN A 316 4.86 31.73 -14.49
CA GLN A 316 4.78 32.11 -13.07
C GLN A 316 6.15 32.44 -12.47
N GLU A 317 6.21 33.55 -11.74
CA GLU A 317 7.39 33.95 -10.96
C GLU A 317 7.79 32.90 -9.93
N ARG A 318 9.11 32.76 -9.75
CA ARG A 318 9.76 31.99 -8.68
C ARG A 318 9.67 32.67 -7.32
N TYR A 319 9.95 33.97 -7.29
CA TYR A 319 10.02 34.77 -6.07
C TYR A 319 8.70 35.49 -5.80
N ASP A 320 8.42 35.79 -4.54
CA ASP A 320 7.19 36.48 -4.14
C ASP A 320 7.34 38.00 -4.37
N PRO A 321 6.56 38.62 -5.29
CA PRO A 321 6.66 40.05 -5.57
C PRO A 321 6.23 40.94 -4.40
N LEU A 322 5.62 40.38 -3.34
CA LEU A 322 5.27 41.12 -2.12
C LEU A 322 6.46 41.26 -1.15
N HIS A 323 7.55 40.53 -1.35
CA HIS A 323 8.75 40.59 -0.52
C HIS A 323 9.89 41.35 -1.22
N ALA A 324 10.52 42.29 -0.52
CA ALA A 324 11.61 43.14 -1.04
C ALA A 324 12.96 42.40 -1.25
N GLY A 325 12.95 41.08 -1.31
CA GLY A 325 14.12 40.22 -1.49
C GLY A 325 13.70 38.87 -2.09
N LYS A 326 14.66 38.06 -2.56
CA LYS A 326 14.42 36.81 -3.29
C LYS A 326 13.90 35.67 -2.39
N VAL A 327 12.68 35.81 -1.89
CA VAL A 327 11.94 34.78 -1.15
C VAL A 327 11.18 33.91 -2.16
N ALA A 328 11.51 32.63 -2.24
CA ALA A 328 10.85 31.71 -3.16
C ALA A 328 9.38 31.44 -2.74
N ARG A 329 8.45 31.52 -3.69
CA ARG A 329 7.01 31.25 -3.47
C ARG A 329 6.73 29.80 -3.09
N LYS A 330 7.66 28.89 -3.38
CA LYS A 330 7.54 27.46 -3.11
C LYS A 330 8.90 26.76 -3.16
N GLN A 331 9.09 25.77 -2.30
CA GLN A 331 10.28 24.90 -2.29
C GLN A 331 9.87 23.41 -2.20
N PHE A 332 10.78 22.54 -2.63
CA PHE A 332 10.73 21.10 -2.46
C PHE A 332 11.96 20.60 -1.69
N HIS A 333 11.89 19.38 -1.16
CA HIS A 333 12.93 18.82 -0.31
C HIS A 333 13.56 17.58 -0.98
N THR A 334 14.89 17.54 -1.03
CA THR A 334 15.68 16.32 -1.31
C THR A 334 16.48 15.98 -0.06
N ILE A 335 16.56 14.70 0.29
CA ILE A 335 17.32 14.20 1.44
C ILE A 335 18.51 13.41 0.89
N PRO A 336 19.76 13.85 1.14
CA PRO A 336 20.96 13.14 0.69
C PRO A 336 20.97 11.67 1.10
N VAL A 337 21.32 10.77 0.18
CA VAL A 337 21.37 9.33 0.47
C VAL A 337 22.69 8.94 1.16
N GLY A 338 23.79 9.67 0.94
CA GLY A 338 25.11 9.35 1.52
C GLY A 338 25.14 9.22 3.04
N PRO A 339 24.75 10.24 3.83
CA PRO A 339 24.75 10.16 5.29
C PRO A 339 23.80 9.09 5.83
N GLN A 340 22.64 8.91 5.19
CA GLN A 340 21.69 7.85 5.53
C GLN A 340 22.27 6.44 5.34
N LEU A 341 23.15 6.24 4.34
CA LEU A 341 23.85 4.98 4.12
C LEU A 341 25.02 4.80 5.09
N GLN A 342 25.78 5.86 5.40
CA GLN A 342 26.89 5.80 6.38
C GLN A 342 26.40 5.35 7.77
N ALA A 343 25.25 5.84 8.22
CA ALA A 343 24.64 5.49 9.49
C ALA A 343 24.37 3.98 9.69
N LEU A 344 24.22 3.21 8.59
CA LEU A 344 23.93 1.76 8.64
C LEU A 344 25.12 0.92 9.15
N TRP A 345 26.34 1.44 9.05
CA TRP A 345 27.59 0.71 9.31
C TRP A 345 28.28 1.11 10.62
N ARG A 346 27.76 2.12 11.34
CA ARG A 346 28.36 2.69 12.56
C ARG A 346 28.22 1.81 13.81
N THR A 347 27.53 0.67 13.71
CA THR A 347 27.40 -0.34 14.75
C THR A 347 27.82 -1.71 14.20
N PRO A 348 28.47 -2.59 14.98
CA PRO A 348 28.86 -3.92 14.50
C PRO A 348 27.66 -4.70 13.95
N GLU A 349 26.53 -4.69 14.67
CA GLU A 349 25.28 -5.32 14.26
C GLU A 349 24.68 -4.65 13.01
N GLY A 350 24.91 -3.35 12.81
CA GLY A 350 24.59 -2.63 11.57
C GLY A 350 25.39 -3.18 10.39
N ALA A 351 26.71 -3.17 10.50
CA ALA A 351 27.65 -3.63 9.49
C ALA A 351 27.46 -5.12 9.15
N ASP A 352 27.25 -5.98 10.15
CA ASP A 352 27.00 -7.42 9.95
C ASP A 352 25.70 -7.66 9.17
N ARG A 353 24.62 -6.90 9.47
CA ARG A 353 23.35 -6.97 8.71
C ARG A 353 23.48 -6.49 7.26
N MET A 354 24.50 -5.68 6.94
CA MET A 354 24.84 -5.31 5.55
C MET A 354 25.69 -6.39 4.86
N GLY A 355 26.27 -7.34 5.61
CA GLY A 355 26.98 -8.50 5.08
C GLY A 355 26.09 -9.49 4.32
N TYR A 356 24.78 -9.49 4.56
CA TYR A 356 23.82 -10.43 3.96
C TYR A 356 23.95 -10.57 2.44
N ARG A 357 24.08 -9.46 1.69
CA ARG A 357 24.29 -9.52 0.23
C ARG A 357 25.51 -10.37 -0.15
N ARG A 358 26.62 -10.21 0.56
CA ARG A 358 27.90 -10.88 0.30
C ARG A 358 27.77 -12.39 0.49
N GLU A 359 27.17 -12.80 1.61
CA GLU A 359 26.90 -14.20 1.95
C GLU A 359 25.94 -14.86 0.95
N TYR A 360 24.81 -14.20 0.68
CA TYR A 360 23.80 -14.70 -0.25
C TYR A 360 24.38 -14.83 -1.67
N THR A 361 25.12 -13.83 -2.14
CA THR A 361 25.75 -13.84 -3.47
C THR A 361 26.72 -15.01 -3.63
N GLU A 362 27.59 -15.29 -2.65
CA GLU A 362 28.51 -16.44 -2.77
C GLU A 362 27.82 -17.80 -2.55
N LYS A 363 26.74 -17.89 -1.77
CA LYS A 363 25.87 -19.08 -1.72
C LYS A 363 25.33 -19.41 -3.11
N ILE A 364 24.72 -18.44 -3.79
CA ILE A 364 24.15 -18.63 -5.14
C ILE A 364 25.24 -18.91 -6.18
N ARG A 365 26.36 -18.19 -6.14
CA ARG A 365 27.49 -18.47 -7.04
C ARG A 365 28.12 -19.84 -6.77
N ALA A 366 28.11 -20.34 -5.53
CA ALA A 366 28.56 -21.70 -5.23
C ALA A 366 27.62 -22.76 -5.83
N GLU A 367 26.31 -22.59 -5.70
CA GLU A 367 25.30 -23.45 -6.34
C GLU A 367 25.49 -23.47 -7.87
N LEU A 368 25.57 -22.30 -8.51
CA LEU A 368 25.73 -22.21 -9.96
C LEU A 368 27.06 -22.81 -10.45
N ARG A 369 28.15 -22.68 -9.68
CA ARG A 369 29.44 -23.35 -9.96
C ARG A 369 29.30 -24.87 -9.90
N GLN A 370 28.61 -25.41 -8.89
CA GLN A 370 28.40 -26.86 -8.71
C GLN A 370 27.48 -27.44 -9.81
N ASN A 371 26.40 -26.72 -10.14
CA ASN A 371 25.34 -27.16 -11.04
C ASN A 371 25.54 -26.72 -12.51
N ARG A 372 26.76 -26.34 -12.90
CA ARG A 372 27.12 -25.94 -14.28
C ARG A 372 26.25 -24.81 -14.85
N GLY A 373 25.91 -23.82 -14.02
CA GLY A 373 25.05 -22.70 -14.37
C GLY A 373 23.55 -22.97 -14.24
N LYS A 374 23.10 -24.20 -13.95
CA LYS A 374 21.68 -24.48 -13.69
C LYS A 374 21.30 -24.09 -12.26
N ARG A 375 20.28 -23.24 -12.11
CA ARG A 375 19.58 -22.98 -10.85
C ARG A 375 18.75 -24.21 -10.43
N VAL A 376 18.82 -24.60 -9.16
CA VAL A 376 17.99 -25.65 -8.56
C VAL A 376 17.28 -25.21 -7.27
N SER A 377 17.82 -24.25 -6.53
CA SER A 377 17.08 -23.61 -5.42
C SER A 377 16.02 -22.62 -5.93
N PRO A 378 14.99 -22.29 -5.14
CA PRO A 378 14.02 -21.25 -5.51
C PRO A 378 14.70 -19.90 -5.74
N TYR A 379 14.16 -19.09 -6.66
CA TYR A 379 14.40 -17.65 -6.68
C TYR A 379 13.71 -17.06 -5.43
N ALA A 380 14.47 -16.41 -4.57
CA ALA A 380 14.05 -15.95 -3.24
C ALA A 380 14.61 -14.57 -2.85
N ASP A 381 15.42 -13.94 -3.71
CA ASP A 381 15.89 -12.56 -3.55
C ASP A 381 16.19 -11.90 -4.91
N TYR A 382 16.13 -10.56 -4.99
CA TYR A 382 16.74 -9.77 -6.07
C TYR A 382 18.16 -10.22 -6.46
N PHE A 383 18.97 -10.65 -5.47
CA PHE A 383 20.33 -11.15 -5.70
C PHE A 383 20.42 -12.48 -6.49
N ASP A 384 19.29 -13.09 -6.84
CA ASP A 384 19.22 -14.21 -7.78
C ASP A 384 19.20 -13.79 -9.26
N GLY A 385 18.91 -12.52 -9.55
CA GLY A 385 18.76 -12.02 -10.90
C GLY A 385 20.06 -12.09 -11.73
N SER A 386 19.97 -12.54 -12.97
CA SER A 386 21.12 -12.65 -13.88
C SER A 386 21.85 -11.31 -14.04
N ASP A 387 21.14 -10.20 -14.22
CA ASP A 387 21.73 -8.88 -14.41
C ASP A 387 22.58 -8.44 -13.20
N TYR A 388 22.17 -8.79 -11.97
CA TYR A 388 22.96 -8.56 -10.75
C TYR A 388 24.18 -9.49 -10.67
N LEU A 389 24.00 -10.80 -10.91
CA LEU A 389 25.09 -11.78 -10.86
C LEU A 389 26.16 -11.51 -11.92
N GLU A 390 25.76 -11.02 -13.10
CA GLU A 390 26.66 -10.54 -14.15
C GLU A 390 27.37 -9.24 -13.75
N ALA A 391 26.69 -8.28 -13.11
CA ALA A 391 27.34 -7.07 -12.60
C ALA A 391 28.40 -7.39 -11.52
N VAL A 392 28.15 -8.36 -10.63
CA VAL A 392 29.16 -8.89 -9.69
C VAL A 392 30.29 -9.60 -10.45
N GLY A 393 29.95 -10.45 -11.43
CA GLY A 393 30.94 -11.16 -12.25
C GLY A 393 31.89 -10.23 -13.01
N ALA A 394 31.35 -9.15 -13.57
CA ALA A 394 32.07 -8.09 -14.27
C ALA A 394 32.78 -7.09 -13.35
N LYS A 395 32.72 -7.28 -12.02
CA LYS A 395 33.28 -6.38 -10.99
C LYS A 395 32.75 -4.93 -11.08
N LYS A 396 31.51 -4.75 -11.57
CA LYS A 396 30.75 -3.50 -11.41
C LYS A 396 30.28 -3.30 -9.97
N ILE A 397 30.07 -4.41 -9.26
CA ILE A 397 29.70 -4.48 -7.85
C ILE A 397 30.79 -5.26 -7.12
N THR A 398 31.43 -4.62 -6.15
CA THR A 398 32.47 -5.18 -5.28
C THR A 398 31.88 -5.65 -3.94
N PRO A 399 32.66 -6.29 -3.03
CA PRO A 399 32.14 -6.75 -1.75
C PRO A 399 31.66 -5.64 -0.81
N ASP A 400 32.19 -4.42 -0.94
CA ASP A 400 31.92 -3.28 -0.04
C ASP A 400 31.01 -2.19 -0.68
N ASP A 401 30.58 -2.40 -1.93
CA ASP A 401 29.53 -1.59 -2.56
C ASP A 401 28.14 -1.94 -1.99
N MET A 402 27.24 -0.97 -1.87
CA MET A 402 25.81 -1.22 -1.56
C MET A 402 24.98 -1.19 -2.84
N VAL A 403 23.86 -1.91 -2.88
CA VAL A 403 22.92 -1.94 -4.00
C VAL A 403 21.63 -1.22 -3.62
N LEU A 404 21.25 -0.25 -4.43
CA LEU A 404 20.07 0.60 -4.23
C LEU A 404 19.00 0.30 -5.28
N MET A 405 17.74 0.33 -4.85
CA MET A 405 16.59 0.55 -5.71
C MET A 405 16.00 1.94 -5.44
N PHE A 406 15.66 2.68 -6.49
CA PHE A 406 14.87 3.91 -6.42
C PHE A 406 13.40 3.61 -6.72
N SER A 407 12.48 4.27 -6.01
CA SER A 407 11.05 4.22 -6.33
C SER A 407 10.41 5.61 -6.19
N ILE A 408 9.44 5.92 -7.04
CA ILE A 408 8.75 7.21 -7.10
C ILE A 408 7.25 7.04 -7.40
N ASP A 409 6.39 7.76 -6.66
CA ASP A 409 4.93 7.74 -6.86
C ASP A 409 4.25 9.09 -6.48
N GLY A 410 3.00 9.28 -6.92
CA GLY A 410 2.17 10.46 -6.69
C GLY A 410 1.05 10.24 -5.66
N ALA A 411 1.32 10.60 -4.41
CA ALA A 411 0.38 10.55 -3.29
C ALA A 411 -0.67 11.68 -3.32
N GLN A 412 -1.94 11.36 -3.09
CA GLN A 412 -3.01 12.36 -2.85
C GLN A 412 -3.33 12.42 -1.34
N LEU A 413 -2.93 13.52 -0.67
CA LEU A 413 -2.98 13.60 0.80
C LEU A 413 -4.41 13.69 1.39
N TYR A 414 -5.41 14.13 0.60
CA TYR A 414 -6.81 14.21 1.01
C TYR A 414 -7.76 13.86 -0.14
N ARG A 415 -8.73 12.97 0.12
CA ARG A 415 -9.77 12.56 -0.85
C ARG A 415 -10.50 13.74 -1.51
N ASN A 416 -10.78 14.80 -0.75
CA ASN A 416 -11.67 15.89 -1.15
C ASN A 416 -10.94 17.25 -1.35
N LYS A 417 -9.62 17.26 -1.57
CA LYS A 417 -8.84 18.48 -1.86
C LYS A 417 -7.78 18.19 -2.94
N ALA A 418 -7.50 19.15 -3.80
CA ALA A 418 -6.32 19.13 -4.67
C ALA A 418 -5.06 19.12 -3.78
N SER A 419 -4.47 17.92 -3.64
CA SER A 419 -3.49 17.62 -2.60
C SER A 419 -2.46 16.58 -3.07
N ASP A 420 -2.28 16.48 -4.39
CA ASP A 420 -1.27 15.67 -5.03
C ASP A 420 0.13 16.14 -4.60
N CYS A 421 1.00 15.23 -4.20
CA CYS A 421 2.44 15.44 -4.10
C CYS A 421 3.16 14.20 -4.60
N CYS A 422 4.38 14.35 -5.12
CA CYS A 422 5.19 13.21 -5.54
C CYS A 422 6.30 12.94 -4.50
N ILE A 423 6.51 11.68 -4.14
CA ILE A 423 7.49 11.24 -3.14
C ILE A 423 8.39 10.20 -3.80
N TYR A 424 9.70 10.27 -3.52
CA TYR A 424 10.63 9.23 -3.92
C TYR A 424 11.46 8.71 -2.74
N ILE A 425 11.82 7.42 -2.82
CA ILE A 425 12.53 6.66 -1.79
C ILE A 425 13.70 5.88 -2.39
N TRP A 426 14.64 5.51 -1.52
CA TRP A 426 15.69 4.53 -1.79
C TRP A 426 15.47 3.31 -0.89
N ILE A 427 15.54 2.12 -1.49
CA ILE A 427 15.49 0.84 -0.80
C ILE A 427 16.89 0.24 -0.84
N ILE A 428 17.40 -0.16 0.32
CA ILE A 428 18.73 -0.77 0.49
C ILE A 428 18.59 -2.27 0.25
N MET A 429 19.02 -2.78 -0.90
CA MET A 429 18.83 -4.20 -1.23
C MET A 429 19.70 -5.10 -0.33
N ASP A 430 20.81 -4.60 0.21
CA ASP A 430 21.75 -5.38 1.03
C ASP A 430 21.17 -5.94 2.33
N HIS A 431 20.07 -5.40 2.84
CA HIS A 431 19.32 -6.00 3.93
C HIS A 431 18.51 -7.21 3.46
N ALA A 432 18.41 -8.26 4.29
CA ALA A 432 17.55 -9.41 4.03
C ALA A 432 16.06 -9.03 3.84
N PRO A 433 15.27 -9.73 2.99
CA PRO A 433 13.90 -9.37 2.65
C PRO A 433 12.99 -9.13 3.88
N ASN A 434 13.16 -9.94 4.93
CA ASN A 434 12.41 -9.84 6.19
C ASN A 434 12.69 -8.57 7.02
N SER A 435 13.65 -7.74 6.61
CA SER A 435 13.99 -6.46 7.25
C SER A 435 14.00 -5.29 6.25
N ARG A 436 14.40 -5.55 5.00
CA ARG A 436 14.57 -4.60 3.88
C ARG A 436 13.45 -3.56 3.75
N TYR A 437 12.19 -3.98 3.87
CA TYR A 437 11.01 -3.14 3.60
C TYR A 437 10.35 -2.56 4.86
N LYS A 438 10.94 -2.74 6.05
CA LYS A 438 10.41 -2.19 7.30
C LYS A 438 10.69 -0.68 7.40
N LYS A 439 9.80 0.07 8.05
CA LYS A 439 9.80 1.55 8.12
C LYS A 439 11.12 2.23 8.53
N ARG A 440 11.98 1.53 9.29
CA ARG A 440 13.30 2.03 9.71
C ARG A 440 14.42 1.86 8.66
N HIS A 441 14.22 0.98 7.67
CA HIS A 441 15.18 0.62 6.62
C HIS A 441 14.83 1.21 5.23
N VAL A 442 13.65 1.82 5.08
CA VAL A 442 13.30 2.59 3.88
C VAL A 442 13.84 4.02 4.04
N LEU A 443 14.70 4.45 3.12
CA LEU A 443 15.27 5.80 3.12
C LEU A 443 14.41 6.72 2.25
N ILE A 444 13.96 7.85 2.78
CA ILE A 444 13.21 8.81 1.96
C ILE A 444 14.23 9.66 1.17
N GLY A 445 14.00 9.79 -0.14
CA GLY A 445 14.86 10.56 -1.04
C GLY A 445 14.36 11.98 -1.28
N GLY A 446 13.05 12.21 -1.34
CA GLY A 446 12.53 13.57 -1.45
C GLY A 446 11.00 13.71 -1.53
N PHE A 447 10.55 14.96 -1.39
CA PHE A 447 9.16 15.40 -1.41
C PHE A 447 8.98 16.53 -2.42
N ILE A 448 8.00 16.37 -3.32
CA ILE A 448 7.66 17.31 -4.39
C ILE A 448 6.19 17.75 -4.18
N PRO A 449 5.94 18.90 -3.52
CA PRO A 449 4.59 19.41 -3.28
C PRO A 449 3.75 19.68 -4.53
N GLY A 450 2.41 19.62 -4.37
CA GLY A 450 1.43 19.98 -5.40
C GLY A 450 1.29 21.49 -5.65
N PRO A 451 0.23 21.96 -6.35
CA PRO A 451 -1.11 21.37 -6.35
C PRO A 451 -1.36 20.31 -7.44
N GLY A 452 -0.40 20.06 -8.33
CA GLY A 452 -0.52 19.06 -9.40
C GLY A 452 0.76 18.25 -9.57
N LYS A 453 0.69 17.22 -10.42
CA LYS A 453 1.83 16.33 -10.70
C LYS A 453 2.99 17.07 -11.39
N PRO A 454 4.25 16.65 -11.17
CA PRO A 454 5.41 17.22 -11.85
C PRO A 454 5.26 17.23 -13.38
N ARG A 455 5.51 18.37 -14.05
CA ARG A 455 5.56 18.41 -15.53
C ARG A 455 6.93 17.97 -16.05
N ASN A 456 8.01 18.48 -15.46
CA ASN A 456 9.38 18.05 -15.75
C ASN A 456 9.94 17.25 -14.55
N TYR A 457 9.80 15.92 -14.58
CA TYR A 457 10.29 15.05 -13.50
C TYR A 457 11.81 15.18 -13.29
N ASP A 458 12.59 15.27 -14.38
CA ASP A 458 14.05 15.45 -14.37
C ASP A 458 14.48 16.53 -13.34
N SER A 459 13.88 17.72 -13.39
CA SER A 459 14.20 18.86 -12.51
C SER A 459 13.94 18.65 -11.01
N PHE A 460 13.14 17.65 -10.64
CA PHE A 460 12.85 17.33 -9.24
C PHE A 460 13.68 16.15 -8.72
N ILE A 461 13.98 15.15 -9.56
CA ILE A 461 14.81 14.01 -9.17
C ILE A 461 16.31 14.27 -9.40
N PHE A 462 16.66 15.31 -10.16
CA PHE A 462 18.03 15.73 -10.44
C PHE A 462 18.91 15.81 -9.19
N VAL A 463 18.49 16.50 -8.13
CA VAL A 463 19.31 16.74 -6.93
C VAL A 463 19.72 15.43 -6.25
N GLY A 464 18.80 14.47 -6.16
CA GLY A 464 19.07 13.13 -5.61
C GLY A 464 19.99 12.29 -6.50
N LEU A 465 19.84 12.39 -7.82
CA LEU A 465 20.70 11.70 -8.80
C LEU A 465 22.10 12.33 -8.93
N ALA A 466 22.21 13.65 -8.78
CA ALA A 466 23.46 14.39 -8.72
C ALA A 466 24.28 13.97 -7.50
N HIS A 467 23.64 13.95 -6.32
CA HIS A 467 24.29 13.45 -5.10
C HIS A 467 24.72 11.97 -5.23
N LEU A 468 23.88 11.10 -5.80
CA LEU A 468 24.23 9.71 -6.07
C LEU A 468 25.43 9.59 -7.04
N SER A 469 25.44 10.36 -8.12
CA SER A 469 26.54 10.39 -9.09
C SER A 469 27.85 10.87 -8.45
N ALA A 470 27.80 11.88 -7.59
CA ALA A 470 28.96 12.38 -6.86
C ALA A 470 29.58 11.28 -5.98
N ILE A 471 28.80 10.61 -5.12
CA ILE A 471 29.30 9.52 -4.28
C ILE A 471 29.69 8.25 -5.07
N GLN A 472 29.13 8.03 -6.26
CA GLN A 472 29.56 6.96 -7.17
C GLN A 472 30.93 7.24 -7.82
N LYS A 473 31.22 8.51 -8.14
CA LYS A 473 32.50 8.90 -8.76
C LYS A 473 33.62 9.00 -7.73
N GLU A 474 33.42 9.76 -6.66
CA GLU A 474 34.40 9.94 -5.58
C GLU A 474 34.58 8.62 -4.82
N GLY A 475 33.46 8.00 -4.44
CA GLY A 475 33.39 6.88 -3.51
C GLY A 475 32.99 7.37 -2.11
N LEU A 476 31.88 6.84 -1.60
CA LEU A 476 31.41 7.09 -0.24
C LEU A 476 32.36 6.42 0.75
N ARG A 477 33.06 7.20 1.58
CA ARG A 477 33.82 6.67 2.71
C ARG A 477 32.86 6.19 3.79
N ILE A 478 33.08 4.99 4.31
CA ILE A 478 32.25 4.36 5.33
C ILE A 478 33.18 3.71 6.35
N TRP A 479 33.09 4.11 7.62
CA TRP A 479 33.67 3.31 8.71
C TRP A 479 32.78 2.10 8.97
N ASN A 480 33.36 0.91 8.90
CA ASN A 480 32.70 -0.37 9.13
C ASN A 480 33.00 -0.83 10.56
N ALA A 481 32.06 -0.63 11.47
CA ALA A 481 32.25 -0.90 12.90
C ALA A 481 32.40 -2.39 13.27
N SER A 482 32.12 -3.33 12.35
CA SER A 482 32.37 -4.77 12.54
C SER A 482 33.82 -5.15 12.23
N ARG A 483 34.46 -4.44 11.28
CA ARG A 483 35.86 -4.67 10.86
C ARG A 483 36.86 -3.66 11.45
N ASP A 484 36.36 -2.57 12.02
CA ASP A 484 37.11 -1.39 12.46
C ASP A 484 38.06 -0.80 11.39
N GLU A 485 37.49 -0.52 10.21
CA GLU A 485 38.22 0.07 9.08
C GLU A 485 37.33 1.00 8.25
N VAL A 486 37.94 1.95 7.54
CA VAL A 486 37.24 2.79 6.54
C VAL A 486 37.33 2.16 5.15
N VAL A 487 36.19 1.70 4.65
CA VAL A 487 36.01 1.23 3.26
C VAL A 487 35.54 2.36 2.34
N ILE A 488 35.70 2.18 1.03
CA ILE A 488 35.19 3.10 0.01
C ILE A 488 34.14 2.38 -0.84
N SER A 489 32.87 2.70 -0.58
CA SER A 489 31.71 2.14 -1.28
C SER A 489 31.32 3.01 -2.48
N ARG A 490 30.93 2.41 -3.61
CA ARG A 490 30.35 3.10 -4.78
C ARG A 490 28.95 2.56 -5.04
N PRO A 491 27.91 3.15 -4.39
CA PRO A 491 26.56 2.59 -4.38
C PRO A 491 26.02 2.33 -5.78
N PHE A 492 25.57 1.11 -6.03
CA PHE A 492 25.12 0.63 -7.34
C PHE A 492 23.61 0.79 -7.49
N LEU A 493 23.13 1.54 -8.50
CA LEU A 493 21.70 1.63 -8.79
C LEU A 493 21.25 0.40 -9.59
N GLY A 494 20.66 -0.57 -8.89
CA GLY A 494 20.19 -1.83 -9.44
C GLY A 494 18.81 -1.74 -10.10
N ALA A 495 17.86 -0.99 -9.51
CA ALA A 495 16.50 -0.91 -10.02
C ALA A 495 15.86 0.48 -9.85
N VAL A 496 14.93 0.80 -10.75
CA VAL A 496 14.04 1.98 -10.73
C VAL A 496 12.61 1.51 -10.97
N GLY A 497 11.79 1.58 -9.92
CA GLY A 497 10.37 1.22 -9.95
C GLY A 497 9.44 2.43 -9.91
N ALA A 498 8.35 2.36 -10.65
CA ALA A 498 7.23 3.30 -10.60
C ALA A 498 5.99 2.62 -11.20
N ASP A 499 4.80 3.21 -11.03
CA ASP A 499 3.60 2.76 -11.72
C ASP A 499 3.75 2.92 -13.26
N SER A 500 2.91 2.25 -14.05
CA SER A 500 2.99 2.26 -15.53
C SER A 500 2.78 3.64 -16.18
N ILE A 501 2.29 4.63 -15.44
CA ILE A 501 2.11 6.03 -15.86
C ILE A 501 3.32 6.88 -15.45
N GLY A 502 3.76 6.82 -14.19
CA GLY A 502 4.92 7.54 -13.64
C GLY A 502 6.27 7.05 -14.17
N LEU A 503 6.37 5.77 -14.53
CA LEU A 503 7.55 5.20 -15.19
C LEU A 503 7.81 5.82 -16.58
N ALA A 504 6.75 6.24 -17.29
CA ALA A 504 6.86 6.75 -18.66
C ALA A 504 7.72 8.04 -18.79
N PRO A 505 7.45 9.14 -18.04
CA PRO A 505 8.25 10.36 -18.13
C PRO A 505 9.70 10.17 -17.65
N ILE A 506 9.94 9.38 -16.60
CA ILE A 506 11.30 9.15 -16.07
C ILE A 506 12.14 8.25 -16.98
N ALA A 507 11.52 7.25 -17.63
CA ALA A 507 12.16 6.42 -18.65
C ALA A 507 12.26 7.10 -20.02
N GLY A 508 11.62 8.26 -20.20
CA GLY A 508 11.56 8.98 -21.48
C GLY A 508 10.77 8.25 -22.57
N THR A 509 9.87 7.33 -22.21
CA THR A 509 9.08 6.50 -23.14
C THR A 509 7.69 7.09 -23.42
N VAL A 510 6.99 6.58 -24.44
CA VAL A 510 5.59 6.95 -24.71
C VAL A 510 4.61 6.39 -23.66
N GLY A 511 3.41 6.98 -23.61
CA GLY A 511 2.30 6.44 -22.80
C GLY A 511 1.77 5.10 -23.33
N HIS A 512 0.88 4.48 -22.56
CA HIS A 512 0.37 3.12 -22.81
C HIS A 512 -0.40 2.92 -24.14
N HIS A 513 -0.77 3.99 -24.85
CA HIS A 513 -1.37 3.93 -26.20
C HIS A 513 -0.34 4.01 -27.35
N GLY A 514 0.96 3.96 -27.05
CA GLY A 514 2.03 4.08 -28.05
C GLY A 514 2.23 2.83 -28.91
N LYS A 515 2.77 3.02 -30.12
CA LYS A 515 3.05 1.92 -31.09
C LYS A 515 3.99 0.85 -30.54
N TYR A 516 4.94 1.26 -29.71
CA TYR A 516 5.73 0.41 -28.85
C TYR A 516 5.47 0.86 -27.40
N ALA A 517 4.66 0.10 -26.66
CA ALA A 517 4.20 0.45 -25.31
C ALA A 517 4.79 -0.44 -24.19
N CYS A 518 5.61 -1.43 -24.54
CA CYS A 518 6.18 -2.35 -23.57
C CYS A 518 7.30 -1.70 -22.75
N ARG A 519 7.28 -1.86 -21.42
CA ARG A 519 8.20 -1.17 -20.49
C ARG A 519 9.62 -1.76 -20.45
N VAL A 520 9.78 -3.05 -20.73
CA VAL A 520 11.10 -3.69 -20.91
C VAL A 520 11.71 -3.44 -22.31
N HIS A 521 11.05 -2.65 -23.15
CA HIS A 521 11.52 -2.26 -24.49
C HIS A 521 11.76 -3.44 -25.47
N CYS A 522 11.01 -4.54 -25.34
CA CYS A 522 10.94 -5.57 -26.37
C CYS A 522 10.36 -5.02 -27.70
N ASP A 523 10.69 -5.65 -28.83
CA ASP A 523 10.28 -5.17 -30.17
C ASP A 523 8.80 -5.42 -30.51
N PHE A 524 7.93 -5.59 -29.51
CA PHE A 524 6.51 -5.79 -29.76
C PHE A 524 5.81 -4.49 -30.18
N LYS A 525 5.35 -4.53 -31.43
CA LYS A 525 4.61 -3.47 -32.11
C LYS A 525 3.10 -3.71 -32.02
N GLY A 526 2.37 -2.73 -31.51
CA GLY A 526 0.91 -2.79 -31.40
C GLY A 526 0.16 -2.49 -32.70
N ARG A 527 -1.18 -2.57 -32.64
CA ARG A 527 -2.11 -2.30 -33.75
C ARG A 527 -3.12 -1.22 -33.38
N HIS A 528 -3.50 -0.37 -34.34
CA HIS A 528 -4.54 0.65 -34.16
C HIS A 528 -5.74 0.42 -35.08
N LYS A 529 -6.89 1.00 -34.75
CA LYS A 529 -8.10 0.93 -35.60
C LYS A 529 -7.95 1.84 -36.81
N ILE A 530 -8.72 1.57 -37.88
CA ILE A 530 -8.79 2.45 -39.07
C ILE A 530 -9.14 3.87 -38.61
N GLY A 531 -8.32 4.86 -38.97
CA GLY A 531 -8.47 6.25 -38.53
C GLY A 531 -8.22 6.54 -37.04
N GLY A 532 -7.99 5.51 -36.21
CA GLY A 532 -7.71 5.65 -34.78
C GLY A 532 -6.24 5.93 -34.49
N THR A 533 -5.97 6.71 -33.44
CA THR A 533 -4.61 7.13 -33.02
C THR A 533 -3.99 6.23 -31.94
N HIS A 534 -4.80 5.46 -31.21
CA HIS A 534 -4.35 4.60 -30.11
C HIS A 534 -3.93 3.22 -30.63
N TYR A 535 -2.74 2.78 -30.23
CA TYR A 535 -2.25 1.43 -30.45
C TYR A 535 -2.60 0.53 -29.25
N TYR A 536 -2.92 -0.72 -29.56
CA TYR A 536 -3.31 -1.77 -28.62
C TYR A 536 -2.40 -2.98 -28.79
N GLY A 537 -2.24 -3.78 -27.73
CA GLY A 537 -1.29 -4.89 -27.65
C GLY A 537 -1.71 -6.17 -28.38
N ALA A 538 -2.60 -6.08 -29.37
CA ALA A 538 -3.16 -7.24 -30.07
C ALA A 538 -2.11 -7.89 -30.99
N ARG A 539 -1.60 -9.05 -30.60
CA ARG A 539 -0.63 -9.84 -31.37
C ARG A 539 -1.29 -10.51 -32.57
N LEU A 540 -2.51 -11.01 -32.42
CA LEU A 540 -3.24 -11.68 -33.50
C LEU A 540 -3.78 -10.66 -34.49
N LYS A 541 -3.40 -10.80 -35.76
CA LYS A 541 -3.87 -10.01 -36.89
C LYS A 541 -5.38 -10.23 -37.06
N PRO A 542 -6.19 -9.16 -37.07
CA PRO A 542 -7.61 -9.29 -37.36
C PRO A 542 -7.87 -9.76 -38.81
N ALA A 543 -9.03 -10.37 -39.06
CA ALA A 543 -9.42 -10.81 -40.39
C ALA A 543 -9.53 -9.61 -41.35
N GLY A 544 -8.96 -9.73 -42.56
CA GLY A 544 -8.96 -8.65 -43.56
C GLY A 544 -8.17 -7.40 -43.19
N PHE A 545 -7.33 -7.44 -42.14
CA PHE A 545 -6.70 -6.24 -41.57
C PHE A 545 -5.52 -5.72 -42.40
N THR A 546 -5.75 -4.61 -43.11
CA THR A 546 -4.81 -3.96 -44.03
C THR A 546 -4.31 -2.58 -43.54
N VAL A 547 -4.52 -2.24 -42.26
CA VAL A 547 -4.18 -0.91 -41.72
C VAL A 547 -2.70 -0.59 -41.88
N ALA A 548 -2.41 0.43 -42.70
CA ALA A 548 -1.05 0.84 -43.04
C ALA A 548 -0.22 1.12 -41.77
N GLY A 549 1.02 0.66 -41.76
CA GLY A 549 1.92 0.81 -40.61
C GLY A 549 1.76 -0.26 -39.51
N CYS A 550 0.61 -0.94 -39.36
CA CYS A 550 0.42 -2.00 -38.35
C CYS A 550 -0.18 -3.34 -38.87
N ALA A 551 -0.27 -3.54 -40.18
CA ALA A 551 -0.75 -4.80 -40.80
C ALA A 551 0.28 -5.96 -40.83
N HIS A 552 1.26 -5.99 -39.92
CA HIS A 552 2.18 -7.13 -39.76
C HIS A 552 1.42 -8.41 -39.38
N ASP A 553 2.02 -9.57 -39.59
CA ASP A 553 1.38 -10.86 -39.27
C ASP A 553 1.33 -11.13 -37.76
N ASP A 554 0.84 -12.31 -37.39
CA ASP A 554 0.68 -12.72 -35.99
C ASP A 554 2.02 -12.73 -35.26
N VAL A 555 2.04 -12.20 -34.04
CA VAL A 555 3.25 -12.23 -33.20
C VAL A 555 3.15 -13.40 -32.23
N ASP A 556 3.92 -14.44 -32.51
CA ASP A 556 4.13 -15.54 -31.56
C ASP A 556 4.78 -15.01 -30.28
N LEU A 557 4.26 -15.47 -29.13
CA LEU A 557 4.64 -14.93 -27.83
C LEU A 557 5.90 -15.59 -27.29
N ASP A 558 6.05 -16.90 -27.49
CA ASP A 558 7.19 -17.64 -26.95
C ASP A 558 8.47 -17.28 -27.71
N THR A 559 8.39 -17.13 -29.05
CA THR A 559 9.48 -16.57 -29.89
C THR A 559 9.84 -15.13 -29.50
N LEU A 560 8.85 -14.28 -29.22
CA LEU A 560 9.07 -12.88 -28.81
C LEU A 560 9.75 -12.78 -27.44
N LEU A 561 9.39 -13.65 -26.49
CA LEU A 561 9.99 -13.66 -25.15
C LEU A 561 11.38 -14.31 -25.17
N ALA A 562 11.57 -15.42 -25.91
CA ALA A 562 12.86 -16.10 -26.03
C ALA A 562 13.92 -15.30 -26.81
N SER A 563 13.50 -14.34 -27.65
CA SER A 563 14.39 -13.39 -28.34
C SER A 563 14.63 -12.08 -27.57
N HIS A 564 14.04 -11.92 -26.38
CA HIS A 564 14.23 -10.73 -25.56
C HIS A 564 15.36 -10.94 -24.53
N SER A 565 16.35 -10.04 -24.53
CA SER A 565 17.45 -10.03 -23.57
C SER A 565 17.86 -8.61 -23.20
N THR A 566 18.57 -8.46 -22.08
CA THR A 566 19.15 -7.19 -21.61
C THR A 566 20.02 -6.52 -22.68
N GLU A 567 20.86 -7.30 -23.37
CA GLU A 567 21.71 -6.83 -24.48
C GLU A 567 20.89 -6.37 -25.67
N ALA A 568 19.96 -7.20 -26.17
CA ALA A 568 19.16 -6.89 -27.35
C ALA A 568 18.24 -5.67 -27.11
N SER A 569 17.65 -5.56 -25.92
CA SER A 569 16.84 -4.41 -25.50
C SER A 569 17.67 -3.12 -25.43
N THR A 570 18.89 -3.20 -24.87
CA THR A 570 19.80 -2.04 -24.76
C THR A 570 20.32 -1.59 -26.13
N ALA A 571 20.70 -2.53 -27.00
CA ALA A 571 21.14 -2.22 -28.37
C ALA A 571 20.00 -1.58 -29.20
N ARG A 572 18.77 -2.09 -29.06
CA ARG A 572 17.56 -1.50 -29.67
C ARG A 572 17.31 -0.09 -29.14
N TYR A 573 17.30 0.08 -27.82
CA TYR A 573 17.04 1.36 -27.16
C TYR A 573 18.01 2.46 -27.60
N ASN A 574 19.32 2.18 -27.61
CA ASN A 574 20.33 3.17 -28.00
C ASN A 574 20.16 3.62 -29.46
N LYS A 575 19.96 2.67 -30.38
CA LYS A 575 19.70 2.95 -31.81
C LYS A 575 18.44 3.79 -32.01
N ASP A 576 17.35 3.43 -31.34
CA ASP A 576 16.08 4.14 -31.40
C ASP A 576 16.17 5.54 -30.78
N LEU A 577 16.94 5.69 -29.70
CA LEU A 577 17.17 6.96 -29.03
C LEU A 577 17.99 7.92 -29.90
N ASP A 578 19.09 7.45 -30.48
CA ASP A 578 19.90 8.24 -31.43
C ASP A 578 19.05 8.71 -32.62
N PHE A 579 18.19 7.83 -33.15
CA PHE A 579 17.27 8.18 -34.22
C PHE A 579 16.30 9.28 -33.81
N VAL A 580 15.71 9.23 -32.60
CA VAL A 580 14.82 10.30 -32.10
C VAL A 580 15.57 11.61 -31.81
N CYS A 581 16.75 11.54 -31.21
CA CYS A 581 17.57 12.71 -30.87
C CYS A 581 18.06 13.49 -32.10
N GLN A 582 18.22 12.83 -33.25
CA GLN A 582 18.58 13.44 -34.54
C GLN A 582 17.40 14.14 -35.27
N ALA A 583 16.26 14.36 -34.62
CA ALA A 583 15.11 15.03 -35.22
C ALA A 583 15.32 16.56 -35.39
N GLN A 584 15.28 17.04 -36.63
CA GLN A 584 15.55 18.45 -36.96
C GLN A 584 14.35 19.39 -36.82
N ASN A 585 13.14 18.86 -36.59
CA ASN A 585 11.93 19.66 -36.36
C ASN A 585 10.82 18.80 -35.72
N LYS A 586 9.74 19.46 -35.27
CA LYS A 586 8.59 18.82 -34.61
C LYS A 586 7.97 17.67 -35.42
N ALA A 587 7.78 17.85 -36.73
CA ALA A 587 7.18 16.82 -37.58
C ALA A 587 8.09 15.59 -37.75
N GLN A 588 9.41 15.79 -37.88
CA GLN A 588 10.37 14.69 -37.81
C GLN A 588 10.31 13.99 -36.45
N TYR A 589 10.32 14.74 -35.35
CA TYR A 589 10.28 14.19 -33.99
C TYR A 589 9.04 13.36 -33.74
N GLU A 590 7.85 13.86 -34.08
CA GLU A 590 6.58 13.15 -33.91
C GLU A 590 6.56 11.84 -34.72
N LYS A 591 7.09 11.84 -35.94
CA LYS A 591 7.29 10.62 -36.73
C LYS A 591 8.24 9.63 -36.06
N ARG A 592 9.46 10.07 -35.69
CA ARG A 592 10.49 9.18 -35.13
C ARG A 592 10.06 8.61 -33.76
N ARG A 593 9.43 9.43 -32.91
CA ARG A 593 8.78 9.02 -31.65
C ARG A 593 7.69 7.97 -31.86
N LEU A 594 6.88 8.10 -32.91
CA LEU A 594 5.89 7.07 -33.29
C LEU A 594 6.54 5.81 -33.87
N GLU A 595 7.74 5.91 -34.43
CA GLU A 595 8.51 4.80 -34.98
C GLU A 595 9.26 3.99 -33.91
N THR A 596 9.63 4.60 -32.78
CA THR A 596 10.44 3.96 -31.71
C THR A 596 9.72 3.74 -30.38
N GLY A 597 8.73 4.59 -30.04
CA GLY A 597 8.17 4.65 -28.69
C GLY A 597 8.99 5.46 -27.69
N LEU A 598 10.01 6.21 -28.13
CA LEU A 598 10.84 7.07 -27.29
C LEU A 598 10.51 8.56 -27.48
N CYS A 599 10.47 9.31 -26.38
CA CYS A 599 10.21 10.76 -26.33
C CYS A 599 11.50 11.56 -26.08
N LYS A 600 12.35 11.09 -25.16
CA LYS A 600 13.55 11.79 -24.69
C LYS A 600 14.52 10.79 -24.05
N PRO A 601 15.81 11.11 -23.88
CA PRO A 601 16.69 10.30 -23.05
C PRO A 601 16.27 10.39 -21.57
N SER A 602 16.53 9.31 -20.84
CA SER A 602 16.32 9.22 -19.38
C SER A 602 17.42 9.96 -18.61
N ILE A 603 17.07 10.71 -17.57
CA ILE A 603 18.06 11.38 -16.69
C ILE A 603 18.99 10.36 -16.00
N PHE A 604 18.54 9.13 -15.78
CA PHE A 604 19.36 8.05 -15.23
C PHE A 604 20.56 7.67 -16.12
N SER A 605 20.52 8.01 -17.43
CA SER A 605 21.67 7.89 -18.33
C SER A 605 22.82 8.87 -18.03
N GLY A 606 22.66 9.76 -17.04
CA GLY A 606 23.74 10.59 -16.51
C GLY A 606 24.60 9.91 -15.42
N LEU A 607 24.15 8.78 -14.86
CA LEU A 607 24.90 8.06 -13.82
C LEU A 607 26.11 7.31 -14.43
N PRO A 608 27.23 7.16 -13.71
CA PRO A 608 28.38 6.38 -14.15
C PRO A 608 28.02 4.92 -14.50
N ALA A 609 28.24 4.51 -15.75
CA ALA A 609 27.83 3.19 -16.29
C ALA A 609 28.49 1.96 -15.61
N LYS A 610 29.48 2.18 -14.73
CA LYS A 610 30.04 1.15 -13.84
C LYS A 610 29.15 0.86 -12.61
N HIS A 611 28.34 1.83 -12.17
CA HIS A 611 27.59 1.79 -10.92
C HIS A 611 26.06 1.77 -11.13
N THR A 612 25.62 1.22 -12.26
CA THR A 612 24.21 0.88 -12.55
C THR A 612 24.11 -0.23 -13.60
N LEU A 613 22.94 -0.88 -13.69
CA LEU A 613 22.58 -1.73 -14.84
C LEU A 613 22.50 -0.93 -16.15
N GLY A 614 22.13 0.36 -16.07
CA GLY A 614 21.96 1.23 -17.23
C GLY A 614 20.57 1.15 -17.87
N VAL A 615 20.29 2.03 -18.84
CA VAL A 615 18.97 2.17 -19.47
C VAL A 615 18.91 1.32 -20.75
N PRO A 616 17.86 0.52 -21.00
CA PRO A 616 16.59 0.42 -20.26
C PRO A 616 16.59 -0.57 -19.09
N ALA A 617 17.62 -1.42 -18.95
CA ALA A 617 17.68 -2.54 -18.00
C ALA A 617 17.33 -2.22 -16.54
N LEU A 618 17.69 -1.02 -16.05
CA LEU A 618 17.40 -0.58 -14.69
C LEU A 618 15.91 -0.37 -14.39
N PHE A 619 15.03 -0.32 -15.40
CA PHE A 619 13.59 -0.17 -15.18
C PHE A 619 12.92 -1.53 -14.96
N VAL A 620 12.14 -1.66 -13.89
CA VAL A 620 11.47 -2.91 -13.49
C VAL A 620 9.97 -2.89 -13.82
N LEU A 621 9.38 -4.07 -13.95
CA LEU A 621 7.91 -4.23 -14.00
C LEU A 621 7.32 -4.33 -12.60
N ASP A 622 6.25 -3.58 -12.33
CA ASP A 622 5.57 -3.62 -11.03
C ASP A 622 4.52 -4.74 -10.94
N ILE A 623 4.79 -5.73 -10.10
CA ILE A 623 3.86 -6.82 -9.76
C ILE A 623 2.73 -6.39 -8.81
N MET A 624 2.74 -5.16 -8.25
CA MET A 624 1.61 -4.64 -7.49
C MET A 624 0.47 -4.22 -8.41
N HIS A 625 0.64 -3.13 -9.16
CA HIS A 625 -0.45 -2.50 -9.92
C HIS A 625 -0.96 -3.36 -11.08
N LEU A 626 -0.14 -4.26 -11.65
CA LEU A 626 -0.57 -5.08 -12.77
C LEU A 626 -1.69 -6.07 -12.40
N PRO A 627 -1.48 -7.06 -11.51
CA PRO A 627 -2.56 -7.94 -11.06
C PRO A 627 -3.56 -7.21 -10.17
N ALA A 628 -3.14 -6.34 -9.25
CA ALA A 628 -4.05 -5.80 -8.25
C ALA A 628 -5.01 -4.70 -8.77
N LEU A 629 -4.74 -4.08 -9.93
CA LEU A 629 -5.58 -3.03 -10.49
C LEU A 629 -5.82 -3.19 -12.00
N ASN A 630 -4.77 -3.30 -12.82
CA ASN A 630 -4.89 -3.21 -14.28
C ASN A 630 -5.60 -4.41 -14.92
N ILE A 631 -5.35 -5.63 -14.46
CA ILE A 631 -6.00 -6.85 -14.96
C ILE A 631 -7.51 -6.88 -14.55
N PRO A 632 -7.90 -6.64 -13.28
CA PRO A 632 -9.30 -6.49 -12.88
C PRO A 632 -10.05 -5.36 -13.61
N ASP A 633 -9.44 -4.18 -13.81
CA ASP A 633 -10.05 -3.05 -14.51
C ASP A 633 -10.25 -3.28 -16.02
N LEU A 634 -9.52 -4.24 -16.60
CA LEU A 634 -9.81 -4.76 -17.93
C LEU A 634 -10.95 -5.80 -17.89
N ILE A 635 -10.78 -6.84 -17.08
CA ILE A 635 -11.57 -8.07 -17.21
C ILE A 635 -12.96 -7.94 -16.59
N ILE A 636 -13.10 -7.29 -15.44
CA ILE A 636 -14.42 -7.18 -14.78
C ILE A 636 -15.40 -6.33 -15.62
N PRO A 637 -15.02 -5.19 -16.23
CA PRO A 637 -15.92 -4.46 -17.13
C PRO A 637 -16.26 -5.22 -18.43
N LEU A 638 -15.42 -6.15 -18.90
CA LEU A 638 -15.78 -7.06 -19.99
C LEU A 638 -16.87 -8.05 -19.54
N TRP A 639 -16.69 -8.69 -18.38
CA TRP A 639 -17.70 -9.61 -17.82
C TRP A 639 -19.01 -8.92 -17.43
N ARG A 640 -18.95 -7.65 -17.02
CA ARG A 640 -20.15 -6.83 -16.75
C ARG A 640 -20.79 -6.23 -18.00
N GLY A 641 -20.22 -6.43 -19.19
CA GLY A 641 -20.70 -5.80 -20.41
C GLY A 641 -20.68 -4.27 -20.37
N THR A 642 -19.82 -3.66 -19.54
CA THR A 642 -19.70 -2.20 -19.39
C THR A 642 -18.47 -1.62 -20.11
N PHE A 643 -17.52 -2.46 -20.53
CA PHE A 643 -16.37 -2.06 -21.35
C PHE A 643 -16.81 -1.39 -22.67
N ASP A 644 -16.00 -0.50 -23.23
CA ASP A 644 -16.34 0.23 -24.46
C ASP A 644 -16.68 -0.72 -25.61
N CYS A 645 -17.81 -0.51 -26.29
CA CYS A 645 -18.18 -1.24 -27.51
C CYS A 645 -17.98 -0.33 -28.71
N ASP A 646 -17.48 -0.85 -29.81
CA ASP A 646 -17.41 -0.11 -31.08
C ASP A 646 -18.77 -0.11 -31.78
N LYS A 647 -18.98 0.78 -32.75
CA LYS A 647 -20.23 0.94 -33.51
C LYS A 647 -20.54 -0.26 -34.43
N THR A 648 -19.54 -1.10 -34.72
CA THR A 648 -19.67 -2.31 -35.56
C THR A 648 -19.68 -3.61 -34.76
N ASP A 649 -19.53 -3.53 -33.44
CA ASP A 649 -19.66 -4.67 -32.52
C ASP A 649 -20.95 -4.57 -31.70
N ASP A 650 -21.39 -5.69 -31.11
CA ASP A 650 -22.58 -5.75 -30.26
C ASP A 650 -22.29 -6.52 -28.96
N ARG A 651 -22.63 -5.91 -27.82
CA ARG A 651 -22.56 -6.50 -26.48
C ARG A 651 -23.49 -7.71 -26.30
N GLN A 652 -24.45 -7.94 -27.20
CA GLN A 652 -25.22 -9.18 -27.25
C GLN A 652 -24.35 -10.37 -27.66
N LEU A 653 -23.33 -10.15 -28.51
CA LEU A 653 -22.40 -11.18 -28.98
C LEU A 653 -21.28 -11.50 -27.95
N TRP A 654 -21.23 -10.78 -26.83
CA TRP A 654 -20.24 -10.97 -25.78
C TRP A 654 -20.69 -12.10 -24.83
N SER A 655 -20.37 -13.35 -25.18
CA SER A 655 -20.74 -14.54 -24.39
C SER A 655 -20.13 -14.55 -22.97
N TRP A 656 -19.00 -13.86 -22.78
CA TRP A 656 -18.37 -13.65 -21.48
C TRP A 656 -19.05 -12.57 -20.62
N ALA A 657 -19.97 -11.77 -21.17
CA ALA A 657 -20.61 -10.66 -20.47
C ALA A 657 -21.76 -11.12 -19.54
N VAL A 658 -21.48 -12.12 -18.69
CA VAL A 658 -22.46 -12.79 -17.82
C VAL A 658 -22.88 -11.97 -16.59
N LEU A 659 -22.02 -11.04 -16.14
CA LEU A 659 -22.29 -10.13 -15.03
C LEU A 659 -22.96 -8.82 -15.49
N LYS A 660 -23.53 -8.79 -16.71
CA LYS A 660 -24.28 -7.63 -17.24
C LYS A 660 -25.69 -7.51 -16.66
N ASP A 661 -26.26 -8.61 -16.19
CA ASP A 661 -27.54 -8.62 -15.48
C ASP A 661 -27.34 -8.04 -14.05
N PRO A 662 -28.07 -6.97 -13.67
CA PRO A 662 -28.00 -6.40 -12.32
C PRO A 662 -28.35 -7.38 -11.20
N VAL A 663 -29.16 -8.42 -11.45
CA VAL A 663 -29.50 -9.46 -10.48
C VAL A 663 -28.31 -10.39 -10.26
N VAL A 664 -27.73 -10.93 -11.34
CA VAL A 664 -26.55 -11.80 -11.28
C VAL A 664 -25.36 -11.05 -10.65
N TRP A 665 -25.13 -9.80 -11.05
CA TRP A 665 -24.07 -8.98 -10.49
C TRP A 665 -24.24 -8.70 -8.98
N LYS A 666 -25.47 -8.43 -8.52
CA LYS A 666 -25.76 -8.28 -7.08
C LYS A 666 -25.59 -9.59 -6.31
N ALA A 667 -26.07 -10.71 -6.85
CA ALA A 667 -25.94 -12.02 -6.21
C ALA A 667 -24.47 -12.43 -6.07
N HIS A 668 -23.68 -12.32 -7.14
CA HIS A 668 -22.24 -12.54 -7.12
C HIS A 668 -21.53 -11.60 -6.13
N GLY A 669 -21.92 -10.32 -6.10
CA GLY A 669 -21.41 -9.35 -5.14
C GLY A 669 -21.71 -9.71 -3.67
N GLN A 670 -22.89 -10.28 -3.41
CA GLN A 670 -23.25 -10.81 -2.10
C GLN A 670 -22.41 -12.05 -1.74
N SER A 671 -22.19 -13.00 -2.65
CA SER A 671 -21.34 -14.17 -2.38
C SER A 671 -19.88 -13.80 -2.04
N VAL A 672 -19.36 -12.69 -2.57
CA VAL A 672 -18.07 -12.13 -2.13
C VAL A 672 -18.14 -11.58 -0.71
N ALA A 673 -19.22 -10.88 -0.35
CA ALA A 673 -19.42 -10.36 1.01
C ALA A 673 -19.63 -11.50 2.04
N ASP A 674 -20.38 -12.54 1.68
CA ASP A 674 -20.67 -13.73 2.50
C ASP A 674 -19.43 -14.57 2.81
N ALA A 675 -18.33 -14.40 2.04
CA ALA A 675 -17.04 -15.01 2.35
C ALA A 675 -16.34 -14.35 3.56
N THR A 676 -16.71 -13.10 3.92
CA THR A 676 -16.01 -12.31 4.96
C THR A 676 -15.78 -13.03 6.29
N PRO A 677 -16.73 -13.80 6.87
CA PRO A 677 -16.52 -14.51 8.13
C PRO A 677 -15.41 -15.57 8.11
N TYR A 678 -15.12 -16.12 6.93
CA TYR A 678 -14.21 -17.25 6.72
C TYR A 678 -12.79 -16.82 6.35
N ILE A 679 -12.63 -15.54 5.99
CA ILE A 679 -11.33 -14.92 5.73
C ILE A 679 -10.67 -14.61 7.09
N PRO A 680 -9.46 -15.11 7.40
CA PRO A 680 -8.79 -14.84 8.68
C PRO A 680 -8.51 -13.35 8.91
N GLY A 681 -8.37 -12.92 10.16
CA GLY A 681 -7.97 -11.53 10.50
C GLY A 681 -6.67 -11.10 9.81
N SER A 682 -5.68 -11.99 9.83
CA SER A 682 -4.36 -11.82 9.20
C SER A 682 -4.37 -11.63 7.68
N PHE A 683 -5.51 -11.82 7.00
CA PHE A 683 -5.68 -11.50 5.57
C PHE A 683 -5.91 -10.00 5.34
N ASP A 684 -5.93 -9.17 6.39
CA ASP A 684 -6.24 -7.74 6.36
C ASP A 684 -7.72 -7.50 5.98
N ARG A 685 -8.03 -6.33 5.41
CA ARG A 685 -9.36 -5.91 4.98
C ARG A 685 -9.99 -6.95 4.06
N PRO A 686 -11.24 -7.40 4.34
CA PRO A 686 -11.92 -8.33 3.45
C PRO A 686 -12.34 -7.58 2.17
N PRO A 687 -12.48 -8.27 1.03
CA PRO A 687 -13.11 -7.68 -0.15
C PRO A 687 -14.54 -7.28 0.19
N ARG A 688 -14.85 -5.97 0.10
CA ARG A 688 -16.24 -5.49 0.19
C ARG A 688 -17.08 -6.05 -0.96
N ASN A 689 -18.41 -5.97 -0.85
CA ASN A 689 -19.32 -6.29 -1.96
C ASN A 689 -18.90 -5.49 -3.23
N PRO A 690 -18.38 -6.14 -4.30
CA PRO A 690 -17.92 -5.42 -5.48
C PRO A 690 -19.10 -4.78 -6.24
N ALA A 691 -20.32 -5.30 -6.12
CA ALA A 691 -21.49 -4.71 -6.74
C ALA A 691 -21.87 -3.34 -6.16
N GLU A 692 -21.49 -3.07 -4.91
CA GLU A 692 -21.65 -1.78 -4.24
C GLU A 692 -20.40 -0.89 -4.31
N LYS A 693 -19.20 -1.48 -4.31
CA LYS A 693 -17.95 -0.77 -3.98
C LYS A 693 -16.85 -0.79 -5.04
N ILE A 694 -16.98 -1.54 -6.13
CA ILE A 694 -15.91 -1.60 -7.16
C ILE A 694 -15.60 -0.23 -7.80
N SER A 695 -16.59 0.67 -7.86
CA SER A 695 -16.47 2.01 -8.44
C SER A 695 -16.28 3.14 -7.41
N SER A 696 -16.15 2.83 -6.12
CA SER A 696 -16.01 3.80 -5.02
C SER A 696 -14.82 3.46 -4.10
N GLY A 697 -13.62 3.48 -4.69
CA GLY A 697 -12.35 3.26 -4.00
C GLY A 697 -12.15 1.82 -3.49
N TYR A 698 -12.33 0.82 -4.36
CA TYR A 698 -11.98 -0.58 -4.10
C TYR A 698 -10.46 -0.74 -4.11
N LYS A 699 -9.86 -1.26 -3.03
CA LYS A 699 -8.39 -1.26 -2.86
C LYS A 699 -7.70 -2.43 -3.57
N ALA A 700 -6.43 -2.24 -3.93
CA ALA A 700 -5.56 -3.25 -4.50
C ALA A 700 -5.62 -4.61 -3.75
N TRP A 701 -5.61 -4.58 -2.42
CA TRP A 701 -5.71 -5.80 -1.59
C TRP A 701 -7.07 -6.51 -1.72
N GLU A 702 -8.16 -5.74 -1.83
CA GLU A 702 -9.50 -6.29 -2.04
C GLU A 702 -9.63 -6.94 -3.43
N TYR A 703 -8.98 -6.37 -4.45
CA TYR A 703 -8.87 -7.00 -5.77
C TYR A 703 -8.06 -8.30 -5.74
N LEU A 704 -6.96 -8.37 -4.99
CA LEU A 704 -6.19 -9.62 -4.84
C LEU A 704 -7.03 -10.71 -4.18
N LEU A 705 -7.68 -10.41 -3.05
CA LEU A 705 -8.53 -11.37 -2.34
C LEU A 705 -9.75 -11.79 -3.19
N TYR A 706 -10.44 -10.85 -3.82
CA TYR A 706 -11.61 -11.16 -4.66
C TYR A 706 -11.22 -11.87 -5.96
N PHE A 707 -10.38 -11.26 -6.81
CA PHE A 707 -10.14 -11.71 -8.19
C PHE A 707 -9.13 -12.85 -8.29
N PHE A 708 -8.19 -12.99 -7.34
CA PHE A 708 -7.17 -14.05 -7.35
C PHE A 708 -7.35 -15.06 -6.21
N GLY A 709 -7.99 -14.69 -5.10
CA GLY A 709 -8.35 -15.59 -4.02
C GLY A 709 -9.66 -16.33 -4.26
N LEU A 710 -10.79 -15.64 -4.05
CA LEU A 710 -12.15 -16.23 -4.06
C LEU A 710 -12.69 -16.55 -5.47
N GLY A 711 -12.35 -15.71 -6.46
CA GLY A 711 -12.94 -15.70 -7.79
C GLY A 711 -12.92 -17.03 -8.56
N PRO A 712 -11.86 -17.87 -8.51
CA PRO A 712 -11.86 -19.18 -9.19
C PRO A 712 -13.01 -20.10 -8.75
N ALA A 713 -13.41 -20.05 -7.48
CA ALA A 713 -14.57 -20.79 -6.97
C ALA A 713 -15.88 -20.05 -7.26
N LEU A 714 -15.96 -18.75 -6.92
CA LEU A 714 -17.19 -17.97 -7.02
C LEU A 714 -17.67 -17.69 -8.45
N LEU A 715 -16.78 -17.75 -9.45
CA LEU A 715 -17.11 -17.52 -10.86
C LEU A 715 -17.28 -18.82 -11.68
N TYR A 716 -17.02 -20.00 -11.11
CA TYR A 716 -17.32 -21.26 -11.78
C TYR A 716 -18.85 -21.44 -11.91
N GLY A 717 -19.31 -21.95 -13.05
CA GLY A 717 -20.74 -22.03 -13.39
C GLY A 717 -21.38 -20.68 -13.78
N ILE A 718 -20.81 -19.55 -13.37
CA ILE A 718 -21.22 -18.21 -13.81
C ILE A 718 -20.53 -17.84 -15.13
N LEU A 719 -19.20 -18.00 -15.22
CA LEU A 719 -18.45 -17.80 -16.45
C LEU A 719 -18.56 -19.03 -17.38
N PRO A 720 -18.63 -18.84 -18.72
CA PRO A 720 -18.55 -19.94 -19.67
C PRO A 720 -17.24 -20.72 -19.49
N GLU A 721 -17.28 -22.05 -19.58
CA GLU A 721 -16.14 -22.92 -19.23
C GLU A 721 -14.80 -22.53 -19.90
N PRO A 722 -14.72 -22.18 -21.20
CA PRO A 722 -13.45 -21.74 -21.80
C PRO A 722 -12.93 -20.42 -21.21
N ILE A 723 -13.84 -19.48 -20.90
CA ILE A 723 -13.52 -18.20 -20.29
C ILE A 723 -13.02 -18.40 -18.85
N TRP A 724 -13.69 -19.26 -18.09
CA TRP A 724 -13.31 -19.60 -16.72
C TRP A 724 -11.95 -20.31 -16.65
N LYS A 725 -11.72 -21.33 -17.50
CA LYS A 725 -10.42 -22.02 -17.59
C LYS A 725 -9.28 -21.05 -17.92
N SER A 726 -9.47 -20.17 -18.90
CA SER A 726 -8.47 -19.18 -19.29
C SER A 726 -8.17 -18.18 -18.17
N TYR A 727 -9.21 -17.66 -17.51
CA TYR A 727 -9.08 -16.84 -16.31
C TYR A 727 -8.31 -17.56 -15.19
N CYS A 728 -8.59 -18.84 -14.94
CA CYS A 728 -7.85 -19.63 -13.95
C CYS A 728 -6.36 -19.82 -14.30
N LYS A 729 -5.97 -19.85 -15.57
CA LYS A 729 -4.54 -19.84 -15.97
C LYS A 729 -3.87 -18.51 -15.59
N CYS A 730 -4.53 -17.38 -15.82
CA CYS A 730 -4.08 -16.07 -15.37
C CYS A 730 -3.90 -16.05 -13.84
N VAL A 731 -4.87 -16.58 -13.10
CA VAL A 731 -4.79 -16.67 -11.63
C VAL A 731 -3.66 -17.59 -11.17
N ARG A 732 -3.44 -18.76 -11.80
CA ARG A 732 -2.33 -19.66 -11.44
C ARG A 732 -0.98 -18.98 -11.64
N ALA A 733 -0.78 -18.32 -12.78
CA ALA A 733 0.46 -17.62 -13.08
C ALA A 733 0.74 -16.49 -12.08
N PHE A 734 -0.23 -15.62 -11.79
CA PHE A 734 -0.05 -14.56 -10.80
C PHE A 734 0.05 -15.08 -9.35
N ARG A 735 -0.63 -16.19 -8.99
CA ARG A 735 -0.43 -16.84 -7.67
C ARG A 735 1.01 -17.34 -7.49
N ILE A 736 1.69 -17.74 -8.56
CA ILE A 736 3.11 -18.11 -8.54
C ILE A 736 4.01 -16.86 -8.50
N LEU A 737 3.83 -15.95 -9.45
CA LEU A 737 4.68 -14.74 -9.61
C LEU A 737 4.55 -13.74 -8.45
N MET A 738 3.70 -14.01 -7.47
CA MET A 738 3.54 -13.27 -6.20
C MET A 738 3.91 -14.11 -4.96
N GLN A 739 4.66 -15.20 -5.12
CA GLN A 739 5.40 -15.86 -4.05
C GLN A 739 6.70 -15.09 -3.75
N GLU A 740 7.20 -15.20 -2.51
CA GLU A 740 8.56 -14.75 -2.15
C GLU A 740 9.62 -15.72 -2.68
N GLU A 741 9.35 -17.02 -2.57
CA GLU A 741 10.18 -18.10 -3.10
C GLU A 741 9.46 -18.76 -4.28
N ILE A 742 10.08 -18.77 -5.46
CA ILE A 742 9.54 -19.39 -6.69
C ILE A 742 10.52 -20.45 -7.17
N THR A 743 10.12 -21.73 -7.20
CA THR A 743 10.99 -22.78 -7.76
C THR A 743 11.17 -22.62 -9.28
N PRO A 744 12.28 -23.10 -9.88
CA PRO A 744 12.47 -23.09 -11.32
C PRO A 744 11.31 -23.75 -12.10
N ASP A 745 10.74 -24.83 -11.56
CA ASP A 745 9.62 -25.55 -12.19
C ASP A 745 8.28 -24.80 -12.05
N GLU A 746 8.04 -24.12 -10.91
CA GLU A 746 6.90 -23.18 -10.78
C GLU A 746 7.05 -22.00 -11.74
N LEU A 747 8.26 -21.47 -11.94
CA LEU A 747 8.49 -20.36 -12.86
C LEU A 747 8.18 -20.74 -14.32
N VAL A 748 8.50 -21.98 -14.71
CA VAL A 748 8.09 -22.57 -15.99
C VAL A 748 6.58 -22.76 -16.07
N GLU A 749 5.91 -23.24 -15.01
CA GLU A 749 4.44 -23.31 -14.96
C GLU A 749 3.81 -21.92 -15.10
N ALA A 750 4.33 -20.91 -14.41
CA ALA A 750 3.82 -19.53 -14.49
C ALA A 750 3.97 -18.93 -15.87
N HIS A 751 5.13 -19.11 -16.51
CA HIS A 751 5.38 -18.71 -17.89
C HIS A 751 4.33 -19.33 -18.82
N GLN A 752 4.21 -20.68 -18.82
CA GLN A 752 3.25 -21.39 -19.66
C GLN A 752 1.80 -20.94 -19.44
N ARG A 753 1.34 -20.85 -18.18
CA ARG A 753 -0.04 -20.45 -17.89
C ARG A 753 -0.31 -19.00 -18.29
N MET A 754 0.68 -18.11 -18.24
CA MET A 754 0.53 -16.73 -18.69
C MET A 754 0.53 -16.58 -20.21
N THR A 755 1.41 -17.30 -20.93
CA THR A 755 1.44 -17.23 -22.41
C THR A 755 0.20 -17.89 -23.02
N GLU A 756 -0.27 -19.02 -22.46
CA GLU A 756 -1.56 -19.62 -22.79
C GLU A 756 -2.72 -18.65 -22.56
N PHE A 757 -2.82 -18.03 -21.36
CA PHE A 757 -3.86 -17.04 -21.07
C PHE A 757 -3.83 -15.86 -22.06
N SER A 758 -2.64 -15.34 -22.40
CA SER A 758 -2.48 -14.24 -23.35
C SER A 758 -2.96 -14.62 -24.76
N ASN A 759 -2.67 -15.85 -25.21
CA ASN A 759 -3.14 -16.39 -26.49
C ASN A 759 -4.67 -16.61 -26.51
N GLU A 760 -5.21 -17.17 -25.42
CA GLU A 760 -6.64 -17.41 -25.25
C GLU A 760 -7.43 -16.10 -25.10
N PHE A 761 -6.89 -15.06 -24.47
CA PHE A 761 -7.57 -13.77 -24.34
C PHE A 761 -7.88 -13.15 -25.71
N GLU A 762 -6.91 -13.12 -26.62
CA GLU A 762 -7.13 -12.64 -27.99
C GLU A 762 -8.06 -13.57 -28.78
N THR A 763 -7.94 -14.88 -28.60
CA THR A 763 -8.77 -15.88 -29.30
C THR A 763 -10.25 -15.81 -28.87
N LEU A 764 -10.51 -15.73 -27.55
CA LEU A 764 -11.85 -15.81 -26.97
C LEU A 764 -12.60 -14.47 -26.99
N TYR A 765 -11.93 -13.36 -26.65
CA TYR A 765 -12.56 -12.04 -26.54
C TYR A 765 -12.44 -11.22 -27.84
N VAL A 766 -11.25 -11.13 -28.44
CA VAL A 766 -11.02 -10.31 -29.63
C VAL A 766 -11.50 -11.00 -30.90
N GLN A 767 -11.38 -12.34 -30.97
CA GLN A 767 -11.92 -13.17 -32.06
C GLN A 767 -11.45 -12.73 -33.46
N ARG A 768 -10.22 -12.21 -33.56
CA ARG A 768 -9.66 -11.57 -34.77
C ARG A 768 -10.56 -10.49 -35.39
N ARG A 769 -11.38 -9.78 -34.60
CA ARG A 769 -12.16 -8.64 -35.08
C ARG A 769 -11.41 -7.31 -34.91
N ALA A 770 -11.33 -6.51 -35.96
CA ALA A 770 -10.62 -5.23 -35.95
C ALA A 770 -11.26 -4.20 -34.99
N ASP A 771 -12.56 -4.32 -34.75
CA ASP A 771 -13.33 -3.47 -33.84
C ASP A 771 -13.23 -3.89 -32.36
N ARG A 772 -12.61 -5.04 -32.05
CA ARG A 772 -12.38 -5.52 -30.67
C ARG A 772 -10.93 -5.44 -30.19
N ILE A 773 -9.97 -5.01 -31.02
CA ILE A 773 -8.55 -4.94 -30.63
C ILE A 773 -8.29 -4.05 -29.41
N HIS A 774 -9.19 -3.12 -29.10
CA HIS A 774 -9.11 -2.25 -27.92
C HIS A 774 -9.38 -2.97 -26.59
N PHE A 775 -9.83 -4.23 -26.62
CA PHE A 775 -9.83 -5.10 -25.44
C PHE A 775 -8.38 -5.46 -25.03
N VAL A 776 -7.42 -5.50 -25.95
CA VAL A 776 -6.02 -5.84 -25.65
C VAL A 776 -5.27 -4.60 -25.15
N ARG A 777 -5.61 -4.17 -23.93
CA ARG A 777 -4.81 -3.20 -23.18
C ARG A 777 -3.40 -3.77 -22.93
N PRO A 778 -2.34 -2.93 -22.82
CA PRO A 778 -0.96 -3.41 -22.68
C PRO A 778 -0.71 -4.38 -21.51
N CYS A 779 -1.53 -4.32 -20.45
CA CYS A 779 -1.44 -5.23 -19.30
C CYS A 779 -1.48 -6.73 -19.68
N ILE A 780 -2.20 -7.12 -20.74
CA ILE A 780 -2.22 -8.51 -21.24
C ILE A 780 -0.84 -8.93 -21.79
N HIS A 781 -0.14 -8.00 -22.45
CA HIS A 781 1.21 -8.25 -22.96
C HIS A 781 2.25 -8.17 -21.84
N THR A 782 2.21 -7.12 -21.00
CA THR A 782 3.16 -6.91 -19.89
C THR A 782 3.17 -8.08 -18.91
N ALA A 783 2.02 -8.71 -18.65
CA ALA A 783 1.92 -9.88 -17.78
C ALA A 783 2.82 -11.05 -18.22
N SER A 784 3.02 -11.20 -19.54
CA SER A 784 3.79 -12.31 -20.13
C SER A 784 5.31 -12.22 -19.87
N HIS A 785 5.81 -11.02 -19.53
CA HIS A 785 7.24 -10.78 -19.26
C HIS A 785 7.67 -11.13 -17.84
N PHE A 786 6.76 -11.32 -16.89
CA PHE A 786 7.13 -11.47 -15.47
C PHE A 786 7.96 -12.72 -15.16
N ALA A 787 7.75 -13.83 -15.90
CA ALA A 787 8.57 -15.03 -15.72
C ALA A 787 10.03 -14.81 -16.19
N PRO A 788 10.29 -14.32 -17.43
CA PRO A 788 11.62 -13.87 -17.84
C PRO A 788 12.24 -12.81 -16.91
N GLU A 789 11.48 -11.79 -16.49
CA GLU A 789 11.97 -10.75 -15.58
C GLU A 789 12.35 -11.30 -14.20
N THR A 790 11.71 -12.37 -13.73
CA THR A 790 12.10 -13.04 -12.47
C THR A 790 13.48 -13.70 -12.57
N ILE A 791 13.85 -14.22 -13.76
CA ILE A 791 15.20 -14.73 -14.02
C ILE A 791 16.21 -13.56 -14.08
N ARG A 792 15.81 -12.42 -14.65
CA ARG A 792 16.68 -11.25 -14.83
C ARG A 792 16.96 -10.48 -13.54
N MET A 793 15.93 -10.27 -12.71
CA MET A 793 15.92 -9.33 -11.59
C MET A 793 15.57 -9.95 -10.23
N GLY A 794 15.40 -11.27 -10.14
CA GLY A 794 14.86 -11.95 -8.95
C GLY A 794 13.34 -11.77 -8.80
N PRO A 795 12.72 -12.28 -7.71
CA PRO A 795 11.27 -12.27 -7.52
C PRO A 795 10.67 -10.87 -7.65
N GLY A 796 9.64 -10.72 -8.49
CA GLY A 796 9.03 -9.40 -8.78
C GLY A 796 8.48 -8.67 -7.54
N LEU A 797 8.25 -9.37 -6.43
CA LEU A 797 7.90 -8.77 -5.15
C LEU A 797 9.00 -7.85 -4.60
N ASP A 798 10.27 -8.21 -4.76
CA ASP A 798 11.40 -7.46 -4.18
C ASP A 798 11.56 -6.06 -4.80
N VAL A 799 11.06 -5.87 -6.02
CA VAL A 799 11.13 -4.63 -6.79
C VAL A 799 9.74 -3.98 -7.01
N SER A 800 8.75 -4.40 -6.23
CA SER A 800 7.35 -3.95 -6.31
C SER A 800 7.09 -2.58 -5.67
N GLN A 801 5.97 -1.94 -6.00
CA GLN A 801 5.60 -0.64 -5.41
C GLN A 801 4.90 -0.72 -4.04
N TRP A 802 4.74 -1.91 -3.44
CA TRP A 802 4.11 -2.07 -2.11
C TRP A 802 4.80 -1.24 -1.01
N THR A 803 6.12 -1.15 -1.06
CA THR A 803 6.93 -0.39 -0.10
C THR A 803 6.73 1.12 -0.23
N MET A 804 6.51 1.61 -1.46
CA MET A 804 6.19 3.02 -1.72
C MET A 804 4.79 3.36 -1.20
N GLU A 805 3.77 2.62 -1.61
CA GLU A 805 2.39 2.81 -1.17
C GLU A 805 2.25 2.73 0.37
N ARG A 806 2.97 1.79 1.01
CA ARG A 806 3.05 1.77 2.48
C ARG A 806 3.72 3.03 3.03
N THR A 807 4.81 3.50 2.43
CA THR A 807 5.52 4.71 2.88
C THR A 807 4.64 5.96 2.74
N VAL A 808 3.89 6.08 1.64
CA VAL A 808 2.87 7.11 1.42
C VAL A 808 1.81 7.08 2.53
N GLY A 809 1.20 5.92 2.79
CA GLY A 809 0.20 5.77 3.86
C GLY A 809 0.75 6.11 5.24
N ASN A 810 1.94 5.61 5.56
CA ASN A 810 2.64 5.85 6.82
C ASN A 810 3.05 7.31 7.05
N LEU A 811 3.30 8.08 5.98
CA LEU A 811 3.56 9.52 6.06
C LEU A 811 2.25 10.32 6.15
N GLY A 812 1.18 9.86 5.48
CA GLY A 812 -0.17 10.41 5.60
C GLY A 812 -0.75 10.30 7.02
N GLU A 813 -0.57 9.15 7.66
CA GLU A 813 -0.90 8.93 9.09
C GLU A 813 -0.18 9.91 10.03
N GLU A 814 1.00 10.39 9.66
CA GLU A 814 1.81 11.33 10.44
C GLU A 814 1.46 12.81 10.20
N ILE A 815 0.60 13.13 9.23
CA ILE A 815 0.11 14.51 9.03
C ILE A 815 -0.81 14.89 10.19
N LYS A 816 -0.54 16.06 10.78
CA LYS A 816 -1.35 16.67 11.87
C LYS A 816 -1.69 18.14 11.61
N GLN A 817 -1.06 18.79 10.63
CA GLN A 817 -1.36 20.18 10.27
C GLN A 817 -2.07 20.27 8.91
N HIS A 818 -3.39 20.40 8.93
CA HIS A 818 -4.22 20.43 7.71
C HIS A 818 -4.21 21.78 6.97
N ARG A 819 -3.61 22.84 7.55
CA ARG A 819 -3.46 24.17 6.93
C ARG A 819 -2.34 24.21 5.88
N ASP A 820 -1.19 23.62 6.21
CA ASP A 820 -0.07 23.42 5.28
C ASP A 820 0.39 21.96 5.38
N PRO A 821 -0.21 21.06 4.58
CA PRO A 821 0.11 19.64 4.62
C PRO A 821 1.45 19.32 3.94
N TYR A 822 1.91 20.16 3.01
CA TYR A 822 3.11 19.89 2.21
C TYR A 822 4.39 20.19 2.99
N THR A 823 4.44 21.32 3.70
CA THR A 823 5.53 21.60 4.63
C THR A 823 5.50 20.61 5.80
N ASN A 824 4.30 20.25 6.29
CA ASN A 824 4.16 19.28 7.37
C ASN A 824 4.71 17.90 6.98
N ILE A 825 4.29 17.31 5.84
CA ILE A 825 4.77 15.99 5.41
C ILE A 825 6.27 15.99 5.07
N SER A 826 6.81 17.09 4.50
CA SER A 826 8.24 17.21 4.24
C SER A 826 9.05 17.18 5.54
N GLU A 827 8.66 17.96 6.55
CA GLU A 827 9.31 17.95 7.87
C GLU A 827 9.10 16.61 8.62
N ARG A 828 7.97 15.91 8.43
CA ARG A 828 7.79 14.52 8.91
C ARG A 828 8.83 13.59 8.30
N GLY A 829 9.05 13.67 6.99
CA GLY A 829 10.01 12.82 6.27
C GLY A 829 11.46 13.09 6.64
N VAL A 830 11.85 14.37 6.77
CA VAL A 830 13.19 14.74 7.26
C VAL A 830 13.43 14.18 8.67
N ARG A 831 12.46 14.36 9.58
CA ARG A 831 12.53 13.78 10.94
C ARG A 831 12.56 12.24 10.89
N ARG A 832 11.85 11.60 9.96
CA ARG A 832 11.87 10.13 9.77
C ARG A 832 13.28 9.65 9.39
N CYS A 833 13.95 10.29 8.43
CA CYS A 833 15.30 9.94 8.03
C CYS A 833 16.32 10.18 9.15
N GLN A 834 16.24 11.32 9.85
CA GLN A 834 17.10 11.62 11.00
C GLN A 834 16.95 10.59 12.13
N VAL A 835 15.71 10.22 12.47
CA VAL A 835 15.43 9.20 13.50
C VAL A 835 15.86 7.80 13.05
N ASN A 836 15.63 7.42 11.80
CA ASN A 836 16.08 6.13 11.27
C ASN A 836 17.61 6.01 11.32
N ALA A 837 18.34 7.06 10.91
CA ALA A 837 19.81 7.10 10.97
C ALA A 837 20.34 7.11 12.42
N LEU A 838 19.69 7.83 13.33
CA LEU A 838 20.04 7.84 14.75
C LEU A 838 19.85 6.46 15.38
N LEU A 839 18.74 5.76 15.11
CA LEU A 839 18.47 4.40 15.61
C LEU A 839 19.39 3.33 14.99
N ALA A 840 19.92 3.55 13.77
CA ALA A 840 20.94 2.67 13.19
C ALA A 840 22.32 2.85 13.84
N THR A 841 22.59 4.07 14.31
CA THR A 841 23.87 4.47 14.93
C THR A 841 23.89 4.24 16.44
N ILE A 842 22.74 4.36 17.12
CA ILE A 842 22.57 4.27 18.58
C ILE A 842 21.35 3.35 18.87
N PRO A 843 21.52 2.01 18.82
CA PRO A 843 20.38 1.08 18.83
C PRO A 843 19.62 1.03 20.16
N ASP A 844 20.27 1.36 21.28
CA ASP A 844 19.69 1.34 22.62
C ASP A 844 18.77 2.55 22.92
N LEU A 845 18.58 3.45 21.95
CA LEU A 845 17.46 4.39 21.91
C LEU A 845 16.12 3.72 21.52
N GLU A 846 16.14 2.53 20.92
CA GLU A 846 14.93 1.72 20.73
C GLU A 846 14.59 1.05 22.08
N PRO A 847 13.35 1.18 22.60
CA PRO A 847 12.97 0.55 23.86
C PRO A 847 13.20 -0.97 23.81
N LEU A 848 13.80 -1.52 24.88
CA LEU A 848 14.01 -2.96 25.04
C LEU A 848 12.72 -3.73 24.69
N GLU A 849 12.89 -4.81 23.92
CA GLU A 849 11.86 -5.51 23.14
C GLU A 849 10.48 -5.54 23.80
N ASN A 850 9.42 -5.24 23.02
CA ASN A 850 8.02 -5.39 23.45
C ASN A 850 7.81 -6.76 24.12
N PRO A 851 7.68 -6.82 25.46
CA PRO A 851 7.72 -8.09 26.16
C PRO A 851 6.47 -8.90 25.84
N LEU A 852 6.62 -10.23 25.73
CA LEU A 852 5.50 -11.12 25.42
C LEU A 852 4.33 -10.88 26.40
N PRO A 853 3.08 -10.66 25.91
CA PRO A 853 1.95 -10.30 26.76
C PRO A 853 1.78 -11.25 27.94
N ARG A 854 1.49 -10.72 29.13
CA ARG A 854 1.71 -11.42 30.40
C ARG A 854 1.03 -12.79 30.42
N GLY A 855 1.80 -13.86 30.43
CA GLY A 855 1.30 -15.25 30.48
C GLY A 855 0.99 -15.87 29.11
N CYS A 856 1.60 -15.34 28.04
CA CYS A 856 1.94 -16.15 26.87
C CYS A 856 3.11 -17.10 27.20
N GLU A 857 3.33 -18.11 26.37
CA GLU A 857 4.40 -19.10 26.52
C GLU A 857 5.11 -19.30 25.18
N ASP A 858 6.40 -18.96 25.10
CA ASP A 858 7.23 -19.23 23.93
C ASP A 858 7.56 -20.72 23.84
N LEU A 859 7.41 -21.28 22.64
CA LEU A 859 7.71 -22.68 22.32
C LEU A 859 9.04 -22.82 21.56
N GLY A 860 9.70 -21.71 21.24
CA GLY A 860 10.93 -21.63 20.45
C GLY A 860 10.69 -21.78 18.94
N GLY A 861 11.46 -21.04 18.15
CA GLY A 861 11.27 -20.95 16.69
C GLY A 861 10.07 -20.07 16.31
N ASN A 862 9.82 -18.99 17.07
CA ASN A 862 8.77 -18.00 16.85
C ASN A 862 7.30 -18.51 16.99
N PHE A 863 7.10 -19.74 17.51
CA PHE A 863 5.79 -20.24 17.92
C PHE A 863 5.48 -19.84 19.37
N ILE A 864 4.37 -19.13 19.62
CA ILE A 864 4.03 -18.62 20.97
C ILE A 864 2.57 -18.92 21.30
N LEU A 865 2.30 -19.66 22.38
CA LEU A 865 0.95 -19.83 22.92
C LEU A 865 0.46 -18.54 23.57
N LEU A 866 -0.76 -18.10 23.25
CA LEU A 866 -1.33 -16.84 23.77
C LEU A 866 -2.46 -17.13 24.78
N ARG A 867 -2.48 -16.35 25.88
CA ARG A 867 -3.19 -16.57 27.16
C ARG A 867 -4.70 -16.91 27.17
N ALA A 868 -5.37 -17.02 26.03
CA ALA A 868 -6.75 -17.49 25.96
C ALA A 868 -6.85 -19.01 26.24
N MET A 869 -6.78 -19.40 27.51
CA MET A 869 -6.69 -20.79 27.97
C MET A 869 -7.76 -21.15 29.02
N ASP A 870 -7.96 -22.45 29.27
CA ASP A 870 -8.74 -22.94 30.41
C ASP A 870 -8.09 -22.49 31.73
N ARG A 871 -8.90 -22.15 32.74
CA ARG A 871 -8.40 -21.77 34.09
C ARG A 871 -7.99 -22.96 34.96
N THR A 872 -8.40 -24.16 34.57
CA THR A 872 -8.26 -25.41 35.33
C THR A 872 -8.19 -26.57 34.34
N ILE A 873 -7.44 -27.62 34.66
CA ILE A 873 -7.45 -28.86 33.86
C ILE A 873 -8.87 -29.45 33.81
N ARG A 874 -9.27 -29.96 32.64
CA ARG A 874 -10.56 -30.62 32.42
C ARG A 874 -10.36 -32.09 32.07
N LYS A 875 -11.30 -32.96 32.46
CA LYS A 875 -11.37 -34.34 31.98
C LYS A 875 -11.77 -34.35 30.50
N VAL A 876 -11.09 -35.15 29.69
CA VAL A 876 -11.50 -35.42 28.30
C VAL A 876 -12.73 -36.33 28.29
N THR A 877 -13.82 -35.88 27.67
CA THR A 877 -15.11 -36.62 27.63
C THR A 877 -15.56 -37.00 26.22
N HIS A 878 -15.07 -36.34 25.18
CA HIS A 878 -15.45 -36.66 23.80
C HIS A 878 -14.67 -37.89 23.30
N GLN A 879 -15.34 -38.85 22.66
CA GLN A 879 -14.71 -40.13 22.30
C GLN A 879 -13.63 -39.99 21.22
N HIS A 880 -13.82 -39.07 20.27
CA HIS A 880 -12.83 -38.80 19.21
C HIS A 880 -11.61 -38.04 19.76
N GLU A 881 -11.82 -37.09 20.67
CA GLU A 881 -10.77 -36.39 21.44
C GLU A 881 -9.93 -37.39 22.26
N LEU A 882 -10.59 -38.29 22.99
CA LEU A 882 -9.96 -39.37 23.76
C LEU A 882 -9.11 -40.30 22.87
N ARG A 883 -9.64 -40.71 21.72
CA ARG A 883 -8.95 -41.57 20.76
C ARG A 883 -7.73 -40.88 20.16
N ALA A 884 -7.88 -39.64 19.71
CA ALA A 884 -6.79 -38.84 19.13
C ALA A 884 -5.60 -38.69 20.10
N ILE A 885 -5.89 -38.37 21.38
CA ILE A 885 -4.85 -38.24 22.41
C ILE A 885 -4.19 -39.58 22.75
N LYS A 886 -4.97 -40.67 22.88
CA LYS A 886 -4.42 -42.01 23.12
C LYS A 886 -3.51 -42.47 21.98
N ASN A 887 -3.96 -42.33 20.74
CA ASN A 887 -3.20 -42.74 19.55
C ASN A 887 -1.85 -41.98 19.46
N TYR A 888 -1.87 -40.66 19.64
CA TYR A 888 -0.65 -39.84 19.60
C TYR A 888 0.34 -40.24 20.70
N LEU A 889 -0.13 -40.39 21.94
CA LEU A 889 0.74 -40.80 23.05
C LEU A 889 1.30 -42.22 22.84
N GLN A 890 0.53 -43.15 22.27
CA GLN A 890 1.02 -44.49 21.90
C GLN A 890 2.05 -44.45 20.76
N MET A 891 1.87 -43.59 19.76
CA MET A 891 2.86 -43.37 18.69
C MET A 891 4.16 -42.75 19.21
N GLU A 892 4.08 -41.93 20.26
CA GLU A 892 5.21 -41.39 21.02
C GLU A 892 5.79 -42.39 22.06
N GLY A 893 5.40 -43.66 22.01
CA GLY A 893 5.93 -44.74 22.86
C GLY A 893 5.41 -44.78 24.30
N VAL A 894 4.40 -43.96 24.65
CA VAL A 894 3.80 -43.95 25.99
C VAL A 894 2.86 -45.16 26.15
N ILE A 895 3.11 -45.97 27.17
CA ILE A 895 2.24 -47.10 27.55
C ILE A 895 1.01 -46.56 28.30
N ILE A 896 -0.19 -46.86 27.80
CA ILE A 896 -1.46 -46.32 28.32
C ILE A 896 -2.41 -47.48 28.63
N GLN A 897 -3.04 -47.45 29.81
CA GLN A 897 -4.07 -48.41 30.21
C GLN A 897 -5.40 -48.15 29.47
N ASN A 898 -6.15 -49.21 29.16
CA ASN A 898 -7.35 -49.13 28.31
C ASN A 898 -8.42 -48.18 28.87
N ASP A 899 -8.58 -48.14 30.19
CA ASP A 899 -9.52 -47.32 30.96
C ASP A 899 -9.04 -45.89 31.27
N TRP A 900 -7.75 -45.60 31.03
CA TRP A 900 -7.16 -44.27 31.29
C TRP A 900 -7.90 -43.15 30.54
N VAL A 901 -8.05 -42.00 31.20
CA VAL A 901 -8.66 -40.79 30.60
C VAL A 901 -7.73 -39.59 30.81
N PRO A 902 -7.35 -38.85 29.74
CA PRO A 902 -6.54 -37.65 29.88
C PRO A 902 -7.28 -36.54 30.61
N PHE A 903 -6.50 -35.72 31.31
CA PHE A 903 -6.89 -34.39 31.75
C PHE A 903 -6.03 -33.37 30.98
N VAL A 904 -6.66 -32.36 30.38
CA VAL A 904 -6.01 -31.38 29.51
C VAL A 904 -6.31 -29.95 29.97
N CYS A 905 -5.39 -29.03 29.70
CA CYS A 905 -5.64 -27.60 29.76
C CYS A 905 -5.61 -27.07 28.32
N ARG A 906 -6.74 -26.57 27.82
CA ARG A 906 -6.83 -26.09 26.44
C ARG A 906 -6.35 -24.66 26.33
N TRP A 907 -5.76 -24.32 25.20
CA TRP A 907 -5.38 -23.00 24.74
C TRP A 907 -6.08 -22.75 23.40
N ALA A 908 -6.53 -21.54 23.15
CA ALA A 908 -7.37 -21.20 22.00
C ALA A 908 -6.65 -20.37 20.91
N ARG A 909 -5.37 -20.07 21.11
CA ARG A 909 -4.57 -19.20 20.26
C ARG A 909 -3.09 -19.60 20.27
N VAL A 910 -2.46 -19.64 19.10
CA VAL A 910 -1.00 -19.69 18.94
C VAL A 910 -0.58 -18.69 17.86
N ARG A 911 0.46 -17.89 18.12
CA ARG A 911 1.15 -17.09 17.10
C ARG A 911 2.12 -18.01 16.37
N LEU A 912 2.03 -18.02 15.04
CA LEU A 912 2.90 -18.77 14.14
C LEU A 912 4.18 -17.97 13.81
N PRO A 913 5.25 -18.60 13.30
CA PRO A 913 6.48 -17.92 12.90
C PRO A 913 6.25 -16.83 11.84
N ASN A 914 5.22 -17.02 11.03
CA ASN A 914 4.78 -16.11 9.96
C ASN A 914 3.93 -14.91 10.46
N GLY A 915 3.81 -14.71 11.78
CA GLY A 915 3.10 -13.59 12.40
C GLY A 915 1.57 -13.71 12.45
N GLN A 916 0.95 -14.75 11.88
CA GLN A 916 -0.49 -15.01 12.00
C GLN A 916 -0.82 -15.59 13.39
N VAL A 917 -1.96 -15.21 13.98
CA VAL A 917 -2.54 -15.90 15.15
C VAL A 917 -3.55 -16.96 14.68
N ALA A 918 -3.12 -18.21 14.70
CA ALA A 918 -3.98 -19.37 14.57
C ALA A 918 -4.88 -19.48 15.82
N ARG A 919 -6.20 -19.44 15.62
CA ARG A 919 -7.23 -19.57 16.68
C ARG A 919 -7.74 -21.01 16.74
N SER A 920 -8.82 -21.27 17.47
CA SER A 920 -9.37 -22.62 17.59
C SER A 920 -10.90 -22.65 17.69
N ALA A 921 -11.52 -23.72 17.20
CA ALA A 921 -12.96 -23.91 17.14
C ALA A 921 -13.62 -23.73 18.52
N TRP A 922 -12.97 -24.16 19.60
CA TRP A 922 -13.46 -23.94 20.96
C TRP A 922 -13.84 -22.47 21.24
N LYS A 923 -13.04 -21.48 20.82
CA LYS A 923 -13.34 -20.06 21.06
C LYS A 923 -13.88 -19.28 19.87
N GLU A 924 -13.87 -19.88 18.67
CA GLU A 924 -14.53 -19.29 17.51
C GLU A 924 -16.00 -19.72 17.39
N CYS A 925 -16.37 -20.94 17.77
CA CYS A 925 -17.76 -21.40 17.82
C CYS A 925 -18.57 -20.80 19.00
N GLU A 926 -17.92 -20.14 19.96
CA GLU A 926 -18.60 -19.31 20.98
C GLU A 926 -19.08 -17.95 20.41
N LYS A 927 -18.78 -17.63 19.14
CA LYS A 927 -19.14 -16.36 18.49
C LYS A 927 -20.21 -16.54 17.39
N PRO A 928 -21.12 -15.58 17.22
CA PRO A 928 -21.93 -15.47 16.00
C PRO A 928 -21.05 -15.31 14.75
N LEU A 929 -21.47 -15.91 13.63
CA LEU A 929 -20.69 -15.97 12.40
C LEU A 929 -20.44 -14.57 11.81
N GLU A 930 -21.42 -13.68 11.89
CA GLU A 930 -21.32 -12.29 11.42
C GLU A 930 -20.38 -11.41 12.26
N LYS A 931 -19.84 -11.96 13.36
CA LYS A 931 -18.83 -11.34 14.24
C LYS A 931 -17.52 -12.13 14.27
N LEU A 932 -17.34 -13.07 13.34
CA LEU A 932 -16.17 -13.92 13.21
C LEU A 932 -15.27 -13.47 12.04
N ARG A 933 -13.96 -13.75 12.18
CA ARG A 933 -12.93 -13.66 11.13
C ARG A 933 -12.04 -14.90 11.32
N MET A 934 -12.58 -16.03 10.89
CA MET A 934 -12.18 -17.38 11.28
C MET A 934 -10.68 -17.61 11.04
N SER A 935 -9.90 -17.87 12.08
CA SER A 935 -8.46 -18.17 11.96
C SER A 935 -8.05 -19.53 12.55
N ARG A 936 -9.01 -20.44 12.72
CA ARG A 936 -8.80 -21.84 13.13
C ARG A 936 -8.48 -22.84 12.00
N ASN A 937 -8.58 -22.42 10.75
CA ASN A 937 -8.37 -23.27 9.57
C ASN A 937 -6.93 -23.13 9.09
N LEU A 938 -6.21 -24.24 9.03
CA LEU A 938 -4.75 -24.27 8.94
C LEU A 938 -4.26 -25.11 7.75
N LYS A 939 -3.14 -24.69 7.17
CA LYS A 939 -2.27 -25.53 6.36
C LYS A 939 -1.17 -26.09 7.26
N ILE A 940 -0.91 -27.38 7.16
CA ILE A 940 0.10 -28.08 7.94
C ILE A 940 0.94 -28.97 7.03
N THR A 941 2.20 -29.21 7.39
CA THR A 941 3.09 -30.12 6.68
C THR A 941 3.47 -31.31 7.57
N LEU A 942 3.18 -32.52 7.09
CA LEU A 942 3.43 -33.77 7.80
C LEU A 942 4.22 -34.72 6.89
N LYS A 943 5.43 -35.11 7.30
CA LYS A 943 6.34 -35.99 6.54
C LYS A 943 6.69 -35.49 5.13
N GLY A 944 6.56 -34.19 4.87
CA GLY A 944 6.77 -33.55 3.57
C GLY A 944 5.49 -33.26 2.77
N GLU A 945 4.35 -33.85 3.15
CA GLU A 945 3.06 -33.66 2.49
C GLU A 945 2.24 -32.55 3.16
N SER A 946 1.59 -31.70 2.35
CA SER A 946 0.71 -30.61 2.82
C SER A 946 -0.73 -31.10 3.04
N TYR A 947 -1.31 -30.76 4.19
CA TYR A 947 -2.70 -31.04 4.55
C TYR A 947 -3.44 -29.78 5.00
N LEU A 948 -4.77 -29.81 4.92
CA LEU A 948 -5.65 -28.78 5.48
C LEU A 948 -6.38 -29.36 6.70
N VAL A 949 -6.45 -28.60 7.80
CA VAL A 949 -7.09 -29.02 9.06
C VAL A 949 -7.85 -27.89 9.75
N GLU A 950 -8.90 -28.23 10.50
CA GLU A 950 -9.54 -27.34 11.48
C GLU A 950 -8.94 -27.61 12.87
N ALA A 951 -8.44 -26.57 13.54
CA ALA A 951 -7.91 -26.66 14.90
C ALA A 951 -9.01 -26.53 15.95
N HIS A 952 -9.19 -27.55 16.79
CA HIS A 952 -10.18 -27.56 17.87
C HIS A 952 -9.70 -26.78 19.09
N TYR A 953 -8.47 -27.07 19.52
CA TYR A 953 -7.71 -26.33 20.53
C TYR A 953 -6.24 -26.80 20.57
N TYR A 954 -5.40 -25.99 21.19
CA TYR A 954 -3.99 -26.29 21.48
C TYR A 954 -3.84 -26.77 22.94
N MET A 955 -2.86 -27.62 23.24
CA MET A 955 -2.63 -28.15 24.59
C MET A 955 -1.16 -28.53 24.77
N LYS A 956 -0.80 -28.92 25.99
CA LYS A 956 0.52 -29.48 26.34
C LYS A 956 0.33 -30.87 26.91
N LEU A 957 1.01 -31.87 26.34
CA LEU A 957 0.96 -33.28 26.78
C LEU A 957 2.33 -33.72 27.34
N LYS A 958 2.33 -34.53 28.40
CA LYS A 958 3.57 -35.16 28.93
C LYS A 958 3.87 -36.44 28.14
N VAL A 959 5.10 -36.54 27.62
CA VAL A 959 5.64 -37.64 26.79
C VAL A 959 7.00 -38.03 27.36
N GLY A 960 7.07 -39.19 28.03
CA GLY A 960 8.22 -39.47 28.90
C GLY A 960 8.33 -38.36 29.96
N ASP A 961 9.51 -37.76 30.12
CA ASP A 961 9.68 -36.56 30.96
C ASP A 961 9.51 -35.23 30.22
N ASN A 962 9.38 -35.25 28.90
CA ASN A 962 9.19 -34.04 28.09
C ASN A 962 7.72 -33.58 28.12
N VAL A 963 7.51 -32.28 27.89
CA VAL A 963 6.18 -31.69 27.70
C VAL A 963 6.10 -31.16 26.27
N LYS A 964 5.33 -31.83 25.40
CA LYS A 964 5.16 -31.44 23.99
C LYS A 964 3.96 -30.49 23.82
N PRO A 965 4.12 -29.36 23.11
CA PRO A 965 3.02 -28.49 22.71
C PRO A 965 2.36 -29.03 21.43
N VAL A 966 1.06 -29.31 21.50
CA VAL A 966 0.33 -30.04 20.45
C VAL A 966 -1.04 -29.41 20.14
N ALA A 967 -1.53 -29.61 18.92
CA ALA A 967 -2.89 -29.21 18.51
C ALA A 967 -3.79 -30.44 18.36
N LEU A 968 -5.02 -30.37 18.86
CA LEU A 968 -6.09 -31.28 18.43
C LEU A 968 -6.72 -30.70 17.17
N VAL A 969 -6.72 -31.47 16.08
CA VAL A 969 -7.18 -31.02 14.76
C VAL A 969 -8.07 -32.08 14.11
N SER A 970 -9.01 -31.65 13.25
CA SER A 970 -9.72 -32.55 12.32
C SER A 970 -9.33 -32.21 10.87
N PHE A 971 -9.01 -33.22 10.09
CA PHE A 971 -8.56 -33.07 8.71
C PHE A 971 -9.70 -32.78 7.73
N TYR A 972 -9.38 -32.05 6.68
CA TYR A 972 -10.16 -32.02 5.44
C TYR A 972 -9.69 -33.12 4.47
N GLY A 973 -10.57 -33.52 3.56
CA GLY A 973 -10.26 -34.49 2.49
C GLY A 973 -9.44 -33.89 1.34
N PRO A 974 -9.08 -34.70 0.34
CA PRO A 974 -8.34 -34.24 -0.83
C PRO A 974 -9.14 -33.22 -1.67
N PRO A 975 -8.46 -32.38 -2.48
CA PRO A 975 -9.11 -31.51 -3.44
C PRO A 975 -9.96 -32.32 -4.43
N HIS A 976 -11.04 -31.72 -4.95
CA HIS A 976 -11.80 -32.33 -6.04
C HIS A 976 -10.96 -32.32 -7.33
N GLU A 977 -10.32 -33.46 -7.65
CA GLU A 977 -9.33 -33.60 -8.72
C GLU A 977 -9.76 -32.98 -10.06
N GLY A 978 -11.00 -33.25 -10.51
CA GLY A 978 -11.54 -32.67 -11.76
C GLY A 978 -11.54 -31.13 -11.78
N LEU A 979 -12.10 -30.47 -10.77
CA LEU A 979 -12.14 -29.01 -10.64
C LEU A 979 -10.74 -28.42 -10.41
N TYR A 980 -9.92 -29.08 -9.59
CA TYR A 980 -8.55 -28.65 -9.30
C TYR A 980 -7.68 -28.67 -10.56
N THR A 981 -7.76 -29.74 -11.36
CA THR A 981 -7.06 -29.84 -12.65
C THR A 981 -7.63 -28.87 -13.68
N ALA A 982 -8.96 -28.80 -13.85
CA ALA A 982 -9.60 -27.90 -14.82
C ALA A 982 -9.32 -26.41 -14.53
N SER A 983 -9.20 -26.04 -13.27
CA SER A 983 -8.85 -24.68 -12.82
C SER A 983 -7.34 -24.39 -12.79
N SER A 984 -6.49 -25.21 -13.39
CA SER A 984 -5.03 -25.05 -13.29
C SER A 984 -4.56 -24.86 -11.83
N LYS A 985 -5.03 -25.73 -10.92
CA LYS A 985 -4.77 -25.72 -9.47
C LYS A 985 -5.39 -24.54 -8.68
N CYS A 986 -6.30 -23.75 -9.26
CA CYS A 986 -6.83 -22.54 -8.60
C CYS A 986 -8.08 -22.75 -7.75
N TYR A 987 -9.00 -23.63 -8.16
CA TYR A 987 -10.24 -23.95 -7.47
C TYR A 987 -10.02 -25.20 -6.60
N TRP A 988 -9.47 -24.98 -5.41
CA TRP A 988 -9.20 -26.01 -4.42
C TRP A 988 -10.40 -26.16 -3.48
N THR A 989 -11.34 -27.06 -3.81
CA THR A 989 -12.49 -27.41 -2.96
C THR A 989 -12.29 -28.76 -2.25
N VAL A 990 -12.51 -28.81 -0.94
CA VAL A 990 -12.28 -29.98 -0.04
C VAL A 990 -13.51 -30.31 0.80
N GLN A 991 -13.64 -31.56 1.21
CA GLN A 991 -14.67 -32.01 2.15
C GLN A 991 -14.18 -31.88 3.61
N HIS A 992 -15.04 -31.50 4.54
CA HIS A 992 -14.69 -31.50 5.97
C HIS A 992 -14.91 -32.91 6.57
N LEU A 993 -13.85 -33.61 7.01
CA LEU A 993 -13.98 -35.00 7.50
C LEU A 993 -14.42 -35.11 8.98
N ARG A 994 -14.45 -33.97 9.70
CA ARG A 994 -15.08 -33.79 11.03
C ARG A 994 -14.48 -34.73 12.09
N ASP A 995 -15.20 -34.97 13.18
CA ASP A 995 -14.77 -35.73 14.35
C ASP A 995 -14.13 -37.11 14.02
N PRO A 996 -14.61 -37.89 13.01
CA PRO A 996 -13.93 -39.12 12.57
C PRO A 996 -12.45 -38.95 12.19
N SER A 997 -12.03 -37.77 11.71
CA SER A 997 -10.64 -37.47 11.35
C SER A 997 -9.82 -36.76 12.44
N MET A 998 -10.34 -36.68 13.68
CA MET A 998 -9.60 -36.05 14.79
C MET A 998 -8.27 -36.77 15.07
N GLN A 999 -7.19 -35.98 15.08
CA GLN A 999 -5.84 -36.40 15.46
C GLN A 999 -5.17 -35.32 16.32
N VAL A 1000 -4.06 -35.68 16.96
CA VAL A 1000 -3.17 -34.73 17.64
C VAL A 1000 -1.89 -34.60 16.81
N ILE A 1001 -1.49 -33.37 16.54
CA ILE A 1001 -0.26 -33.02 15.81
C ILE A 1001 0.65 -32.14 16.67
N ASP A 1002 1.96 -32.12 16.39
CA ASP A 1002 2.85 -31.11 16.96
C ASP A 1002 2.46 -29.72 16.44
N ILE A 1003 2.50 -28.68 17.29
CA ILE A 1003 2.21 -27.30 16.88
C ILE A 1003 3.20 -26.82 15.80
N LYS A 1004 4.43 -27.34 15.80
CA LYS A 1004 5.47 -26.96 14.83
C LYS A 1004 5.28 -27.54 13.43
N CYS A 1005 4.23 -28.34 13.22
CA CYS A 1005 3.77 -28.75 11.89
C CYS A 1005 2.84 -27.72 11.22
N ILE A 1006 2.48 -26.62 11.89
CA ILE A 1006 1.54 -25.62 11.36
C ILE A 1006 2.27 -24.55 10.53
N ASP A 1007 1.99 -24.51 9.22
CA ASP A 1007 2.65 -23.62 8.27
C ASP A 1007 1.98 -22.24 8.21
N SER A 1008 0.65 -22.21 8.16
CA SER A 1008 -0.15 -21.00 8.01
C SER A 1008 -1.62 -21.18 8.37
N VAL A 1009 -2.30 -20.05 8.58
CA VAL A 1009 -3.76 -19.95 8.60
C VAL A 1009 -4.26 -19.67 7.17
N VAL A 1010 -5.28 -20.40 6.74
CA VAL A 1010 -5.93 -20.26 5.43
C VAL A 1010 -7.40 -19.83 5.55
N CYS A 1011 -7.94 -19.22 4.49
CA CYS A 1011 -9.39 -19.08 4.35
C CYS A 1011 -9.97 -20.38 3.81
N LEU A 1012 -10.99 -20.92 4.48
CA LEU A 1012 -11.80 -22.03 4.01
C LEU A 1012 -13.27 -21.63 4.20
N ALA A 1013 -13.97 -21.41 3.09
CA ALA A 1013 -15.35 -20.93 3.05
C ALA A 1013 -16.29 -21.98 2.43
N PRO A 1014 -17.58 -22.05 2.82
CA PRO A 1014 -18.52 -23.02 2.26
C PRO A 1014 -18.66 -22.88 0.75
N ASP A 1015 -18.59 -24.00 0.05
CA ASP A 1015 -18.68 -24.06 -1.39
C ASP A 1015 -20.15 -24.06 -1.84
N GLN A 1016 -20.61 -22.92 -2.35
CA GLN A 1016 -22.03 -22.70 -2.71
C GLN A 1016 -22.55 -23.63 -3.81
N GLN A 1017 -21.66 -24.34 -4.53
CA GLN A 1017 -22.05 -25.31 -5.55
C GLN A 1017 -22.52 -26.65 -4.97
N TYR A 1018 -22.23 -26.91 -3.69
CA TYR A 1018 -22.56 -28.17 -3.03
C TYR A 1018 -23.46 -27.96 -1.79
N GLY A 1019 -24.27 -28.98 -1.48
CA GLY A 1019 -25.28 -28.90 -0.43
C GLY A 1019 -24.73 -29.04 1.00
N LYS A 1020 -25.14 -28.16 1.91
CA LYS A 1020 -24.84 -28.28 3.35
C LYS A 1020 -25.59 -29.48 3.97
N SER A 1021 -24.95 -30.63 4.13
CA SER A 1021 -25.50 -31.75 4.92
C SER A 1021 -25.04 -31.71 6.38
N ILE A 1022 -25.99 -31.85 7.31
CA ILE A 1022 -25.78 -32.25 8.70
C ILE A 1022 -26.98 -33.09 9.17
N GLN A 1023 -26.98 -34.41 8.91
CA GLN A 1023 -27.41 -35.47 9.87
C GLN A 1023 -27.52 -36.88 9.25
N ASP A 1024 -27.63 -37.03 7.92
CA ASP A 1024 -27.96 -38.31 7.26
C ASP A 1024 -26.74 -39.16 6.82
N GLY A 1025 -25.55 -38.56 6.75
CA GLY A 1025 -24.30 -39.26 6.45
C GLY A 1025 -23.98 -39.46 4.97
N THR A 1026 -24.65 -38.75 4.05
CA THR A 1026 -24.28 -38.75 2.63
C THR A 1026 -23.57 -37.44 2.20
N GLU A 1027 -22.66 -37.54 1.24
CA GLU A 1027 -21.64 -36.51 1.01
C GLU A 1027 -22.10 -35.39 0.06
N ASN A 1028 -22.08 -34.14 0.54
CA ASN A 1028 -22.06 -32.93 -0.28
C ASN A 1028 -21.45 -31.70 0.43
N ASP A 1029 -21.02 -31.77 1.70
CA ASP A 1029 -20.45 -30.61 2.42
C ASP A 1029 -19.00 -30.33 1.98
N ARG A 1030 -18.82 -29.36 1.08
CA ARG A 1030 -17.51 -28.92 0.58
C ARG A 1030 -17.20 -27.45 0.90
N TRP A 1031 -15.91 -27.16 0.95
CA TRP A 1031 -15.32 -25.89 1.38
C TRP A 1031 -14.19 -25.51 0.42
N TYR A 1032 -14.21 -24.31 -0.15
CA TYR A 1032 -13.16 -23.83 -1.04
C TYR A 1032 -12.08 -23.06 -0.28
N MET A 1033 -10.83 -23.31 -0.64
CA MET A 1033 -9.64 -22.78 0.03
C MET A 1033 -9.04 -21.61 -0.73
N THR A 1034 -8.62 -20.57 0.00
CA THR A 1034 -7.62 -19.61 -0.48
C THR A 1034 -6.59 -19.29 0.61
N GLU A 1035 -5.32 -19.35 0.22
CA GLU A 1035 -4.22 -18.78 0.99
C GLU A 1035 -4.27 -17.24 0.89
N LYS A 1036 -3.50 -16.52 1.73
CA LYS A 1036 -3.35 -15.07 1.62
C LYS A 1036 -2.36 -14.78 0.47
N PRO A 1037 -2.77 -14.11 -0.63
CA PRO A 1037 -1.82 -13.65 -1.64
C PRO A 1037 -0.77 -12.76 -0.98
N GLY A 1038 0.52 -12.94 -1.27
CA GLY A 1038 1.57 -12.15 -0.62
C GLY A 1038 1.59 -12.26 0.92
N LEU A 1039 1.32 -13.45 1.48
CA LEU A 1039 1.39 -13.68 2.94
C LEU A 1039 2.73 -13.25 3.54
N LYS A 1040 3.84 -13.61 2.89
CA LYS A 1040 5.20 -13.25 3.32
C LYS A 1040 5.58 -11.80 3.01
N LEU A 1041 5.23 -11.28 1.82
CA LEU A 1041 5.29 -9.84 1.51
C LEU A 1041 4.70 -8.99 2.65
N SER A 1042 3.52 -9.40 3.15
CA SER A 1042 2.86 -8.73 4.26
C SER A 1042 3.74 -8.65 5.51
N GLN A 1043 4.49 -9.70 5.84
CA GLN A 1043 5.43 -9.73 6.97
C GLN A 1043 6.65 -8.85 6.69
N ALA A 1044 7.21 -8.95 5.48
CA ALA A 1044 8.38 -8.19 5.05
C ALA A 1044 8.16 -6.66 5.13
N VAL A 1045 6.98 -6.17 4.76
CA VAL A 1045 6.60 -4.75 4.93
C VAL A 1045 6.08 -4.41 6.33
N GLY A 1046 5.77 -5.40 7.19
CA GLY A 1046 5.31 -5.19 8.57
C GLY A 1046 3.80 -5.06 8.78
N LEU A 1047 2.99 -5.94 8.17
CA LEU A 1047 1.55 -6.15 8.43
C LEU A 1047 1.33 -7.42 9.29
N GLU A 1048 2.02 -7.51 10.44
CA GLU A 1048 1.77 -8.57 11.43
C GLU A 1048 0.45 -8.31 12.20
N GLU A 1049 -0.21 -9.35 12.72
CA GLU A 1049 -1.35 -9.16 13.62
C GLU A 1049 -0.87 -8.57 14.97
N ILE A 1050 -1.35 -7.37 15.30
CA ILE A 1050 -1.03 -6.70 16.57
C ILE A 1050 -1.53 -7.55 17.76
N LEU A 1051 -0.61 -7.94 18.63
CA LEU A 1051 -0.91 -8.66 19.87
C LEU A 1051 -1.56 -7.73 20.90
N THR A 1052 -2.89 -7.70 20.90
CA THR A 1052 -3.69 -7.05 21.96
C THR A 1052 -3.89 -7.97 23.16
N GLU A 1053 -3.90 -7.43 24.38
CA GLU A 1053 -4.03 -8.21 25.64
C GLU A 1053 -5.45 -8.76 25.92
N THR A 1054 -6.32 -8.83 24.90
CA THR A 1054 -7.75 -9.21 25.00
C THR A 1054 -8.03 -10.63 24.51
#